data_AF-A0A1F9WX94-F1
#
_entry.id   AF-A0A1F9WX94-F1
#
_cell.length_a   1.000
_cell.length_b   1.000
_cell.length_c   1.000
_cell.angle_alpha   90.00
_cell.angle_beta   90.00
_cell.angle_gamma   90.00
#
_symmetry.space_group_name_H-M   'P 1'
#
loop_
_entity.id
_entity.type
_entity.pdbx_description
1 polymer ?
#
loop_
_entity_poly.entity_id
_entity_poly.type
_entity_poly.pdbx_seq_one_letter_code
_entity_poly.pdbx_strand_id
1 'polypeptide(L)'
;MFPEIRETLNPRAAAILLFSVIFSALPAFASWVPVPLRTAAMRDAGLPGGEGMQMIWGISYAPSNPDVIYICSDTSQVWKSIDAGETWQMKNNGFFANGGVSLAVSPVDENLVFVAGSNHNTTVSPAEGIYRTTNGGQSWEIVKPTKFYRTDNMKGGVNFSFTPAGTVYAGTHVDGILRSDDNGSSWASLSVSTDAMVLDIKVDPADAARLYFVSENGFFVLHDSGTGVSAVRSGAGLPLPDVSSSVPRAIAINNSDPRIIYVSAGGYGIYKSTDGGATFVPKNKGLTATLANGKQTTCCAISPVDPMRLYVSFYLTGVRQPYYSSDGGENWVKPSGIDLANLTGDLHDSNDSGAYWGTPIAPHPSLANVSFARGTGSGVPINTTDGGATWLYSGDGYSGGRAGAGATSFGWDVNDPERFVIFLIDYGPMLTTDGGQTFRTLKIPRYSGAMTTPAGALEPVAGSQRIVTAVGGWDKQVLAVTNNEGESWTQIPVDKYGNSTEDSYKFIAFHPQDPSIVYAGCFKSFDGGATWEKLSKKVAAVYPANGDIVYAVEKITTSVIYKSGDGGATWTGLTAPLAATVSEMAVDPGNEDHIYAACSVGVCIWDGSAWTTKTDADGLERDWFSSLNTRYITVDQRYPNIIYAGKWCSWQGHSNGVFRSQDYGATWENITGKLGPEFTPWSLSVNPHSGEIYMGSSHGTWKLTPPYYTKPVLSPKKLQVQ
;
A
#
# COMPACT_ATOMS: atom_id res chain seq x y z
N MET A 1 29.94 -52.49 21.60
CA MET A 1 30.09 -53.05 22.96
C MET A 1 28.76 -52.80 23.65
N PHE A 2 28.15 -53.86 24.19
CA PHE A 2 26.79 -54.01 24.74
C PHE A 2 25.61 -54.30 23.77
N PRO A 3 24.96 -55.48 23.92
CA PRO A 3 23.83 -55.96 23.12
C PRO A 3 22.47 -55.86 23.86
N GLU A 4 21.40 -56.20 23.11
CA GLU A 4 20.08 -56.70 23.56
C GLU A 4 19.18 -55.83 24.45
N ILE A 5 18.09 -55.31 23.86
CA ILE A 5 16.74 -55.49 24.41
C ILE A 5 15.80 -55.85 23.24
N ARG A 6 15.45 -57.14 23.16
CA ARG A 6 14.21 -57.60 22.52
C ARG A 6 13.13 -57.55 23.60
N GLU A 7 12.23 -56.57 23.53
CA GLU A 7 10.93 -56.69 24.19
C GLU A 7 9.79 -56.38 23.23
N THR A 8 8.79 -57.22 23.36
CA THR A 8 7.56 -57.40 22.59
C THR A 8 6.74 -56.12 22.46
N LEU A 9 6.58 -55.62 21.23
CA LEU A 9 5.54 -54.65 20.90
C LEU A 9 4.17 -55.32 20.91
N ASN A 10 3.34 -54.91 21.87
CA ASN A 10 1.93 -55.24 21.97
C ASN A 10 1.20 -54.85 20.67
N PRO A 11 0.44 -55.76 20.00
CA PRO A 11 -0.26 -55.45 18.75
C PRO A 11 -1.34 -54.36 18.90
N ARG A 12 -1.76 -54.00 20.12
CA ARG A 12 -2.61 -52.82 20.36
C ARG A 12 -1.84 -51.50 20.39
N ALA A 13 -0.55 -51.50 20.73
CA ALA A 13 0.28 -50.29 20.69
C ALA A 13 0.70 -49.93 19.26
N ALA A 14 0.92 -50.93 18.40
CA ALA A 14 1.17 -50.71 16.97
C ALA A 14 -0.07 -50.16 16.23
N ALA A 15 -1.27 -50.57 16.63
CA ALA A 15 -2.52 -50.02 16.08
C ALA A 15 -2.78 -48.56 16.53
N ILE A 16 -2.40 -48.20 17.76
CA ILE A 16 -2.52 -46.81 18.26
C ILE A 16 -1.45 -45.90 17.62
N LEU A 17 -0.22 -46.39 17.40
CA LEU A 17 0.80 -45.66 16.65
C LEU A 17 0.46 -45.52 15.15
N LEU A 18 -0.17 -46.52 14.51
CA LEU A 18 -0.68 -46.36 13.14
C LEU A 18 -1.90 -45.44 13.05
N PHE A 19 -2.77 -45.41 14.06
CA PHE A 19 -3.90 -44.46 14.10
C PHE A 19 -3.46 -43.02 14.44
N SER A 20 -2.32 -42.83 15.10
CA SER A 20 -1.76 -41.51 15.43
C SER A 20 -1.01 -40.88 14.26
N VAL A 21 -0.49 -41.68 13.31
CA VAL A 21 0.29 -41.21 12.16
C VAL A 21 -0.58 -40.89 10.93
N ILE A 22 -1.88 -41.23 10.95
CA ILE A 22 -2.82 -40.94 9.86
C ILE A 22 -3.66 -39.67 10.10
N PHE A 23 -3.56 -39.03 11.27
CA PHE A 23 -4.26 -37.76 11.56
C PHE A 23 -3.34 -36.55 11.84
N SER A 24 -2.02 -36.68 11.65
CA SER A 24 -1.09 -35.54 11.75
C SER A 24 -0.84 -34.92 10.36
N ALA A 25 -1.83 -34.16 9.91
CA ALA A 25 -1.78 -33.04 8.95
C ALA A 25 -3.08 -33.04 8.14
N LEU A 26 -4.21 -32.81 8.79
CA LEU A 26 -5.19 -31.95 8.13
C LEU A 26 -4.40 -30.69 7.76
N PRO A 27 -4.34 -30.26 6.47
CA PRO A 27 -3.68 -29.01 6.15
C PRO A 27 -4.29 -27.97 7.07
N ALA A 28 -3.46 -27.29 7.85
CA ALA A 28 -3.89 -26.08 8.53
C ALA A 28 -4.66 -25.27 7.50
N PHE A 29 -5.90 -24.86 7.80
CA PHE A 29 -6.74 -24.13 6.85
C PHE A 29 -5.87 -23.10 6.14
N ALA A 30 -5.69 -23.28 4.83
CA ALA A 30 -4.79 -22.48 4.03
C ALA A 30 -5.13 -21.01 4.29
N SER A 31 -4.16 -20.27 4.81
CA SER A 31 -4.32 -18.86 5.17
C SER A 31 -3.37 -18.05 4.31
N TRP A 32 -3.82 -16.87 3.89
CA TRP A 32 -2.96 -15.93 3.18
C TRP A 32 -1.77 -15.56 4.06
N VAL A 33 -0.59 -15.61 3.47
CA VAL A 33 0.66 -15.17 4.12
C VAL A 33 1.28 -14.04 3.30
N PRO A 34 1.87 -13.02 3.94
CA PRO A 34 2.55 -11.95 3.23
C PRO A 34 3.80 -12.51 2.52
N VAL A 35 4.10 -11.97 1.34
CA VAL A 35 5.38 -12.21 0.68
C VAL A 35 6.44 -11.36 1.40
N PRO A 36 7.54 -11.95 1.91
CA PRO A 36 8.41 -11.30 2.88
C PRO A 36 9.29 -10.16 2.34
N LEU A 37 9.10 -9.69 1.09
CA LEU A 37 9.95 -8.74 0.33
C LEU A 37 11.14 -8.17 1.14
N ARG A 38 12.25 -8.93 1.18
CA ARG A 38 13.40 -8.67 2.06
C ARG A 38 14.74 -8.95 1.41
N THR A 39 15.80 -8.35 1.95
CA THR A 39 17.17 -8.58 1.51
C THR A 39 17.73 -9.84 2.18
N ALA A 40 18.88 -10.29 1.70
CA ALA A 40 19.70 -11.25 2.43
C ALA A 40 20.07 -10.74 3.83
N ALA A 41 20.44 -9.46 3.98
CA ALA A 41 20.81 -8.88 5.27
C ALA A 41 19.65 -8.90 6.29
N MET A 42 18.43 -8.56 5.87
CA MET A 42 17.23 -8.68 6.70
C MET A 42 16.99 -10.13 7.12
N ARG A 43 17.01 -11.06 6.16
CA ARG A 43 16.83 -12.49 6.46
C ARG A 43 17.88 -13.00 7.45
N ASP A 44 19.15 -12.65 7.24
CA ASP A 44 20.27 -13.11 8.07
C ASP A 44 20.22 -12.48 9.48
N ALA A 45 19.62 -11.30 9.62
CA ALA A 45 19.27 -10.68 10.90
C ALA A 45 18.00 -11.26 11.55
N GLY A 46 17.38 -12.28 10.96
CA GLY A 46 16.14 -12.88 11.46
C GLY A 46 14.89 -12.03 11.21
N LEU A 47 14.99 -10.98 10.39
CA LEU A 47 13.86 -10.12 10.07
C LEU A 47 12.95 -10.80 9.03
N PRO A 48 11.65 -10.95 9.33
CA PRO A 48 10.65 -11.49 8.39
C PRO A 48 10.51 -10.63 7.12
N GLY A 49 10.71 -9.32 7.24
CA GLY A 49 10.61 -8.36 6.14
C GLY A 49 9.19 -8.19 5.60
N GLY A 50 9.04 -7.25 4.68
CA GLY A 50 7.74 -6.87 4.16
C GLY A 50 7.88 -5.64 3.27
N GLU A 51 6.86 -5.43 2.45
CA GLU A 51 6.96 -4.44 1.37
C GLU A 51 7.22 -3.04 1.91
N GLY A 52 6.65 -2.66 3.05
CA GLY A 52 6.90 -1.35 3.67
C GLY A 52 6.37 -0.17 2.86
N MET A 53 5.96 -0.42 1.63
CA MET A 53 5.78 0.51 0.53
C MET A 53 4.44 1.24 0.65
N GLN A 54 4.38 2.47 0.13
CA GLN A 54 3.23 3.42 0.20
C GLN A 54 3.26 4.39 1.43
N MET A 55 2.28 5.30 1.63
CA MET A 55 2.45 6.45 2.55
C MET A 55 1.69 6.32 3.86
N ILE A 56 2.42 6.25 4.97
CA ILE A 56 1.85 6.45 6.31
C ILE A 56 1.54 7.95 6.48
N TRP A 57 0.27 8.29 6.73
CA TRP A 57 -0.19 9.67 6.96
C TRP A 57 -0.47 9.95 8.43
N GLY A 58 -0.85 8.94 9.22
CA GLY A 58 -1.04 9.06 10.66
C GLY A 58 -0.19 8.06 11.43
N ILE A 59 0.40 8.51 12.54
CA ILE A 59 1.11 7.68 13.53
C ILE A 59 0.75 8.22 14.91
N SER A 60 0.39 7.34 15.85
CA SER A 60 0.17 7.73 17.24
C SER A 60 0.51 6.57 18.17
N TYR A 61 1.28 6.87 19.22
CA TYR A 61 1.35 6.02 20.41
C TYR A 61 0.04 6.08 21.17
N ALA A 62 -0.33 5.00 21.86
CA ALA A 62 -1.31 5.08 22.94
C ALA A 62 -0.63 5.69 24.19
N PRO A 63 -1.04 6.88 24.68
CA PRO A 63 -0.38 7.48 25.84
C PRO A 63 -0.55 6.66 27.13
N SER A 64 -1.64 5.91 27.24
CA SER A 64 -1.95 5.01 28.36
C SER A 64 -1.14 3.71 28.35
N ASN A 65 -0.64 3.29 27.18
CA ASN A 65 0.22 2.13 27.00
C ASN A 65 1.19 2.34 25.83
N PRO A 66 2.41 2.82 26.09
CA PRO A 66 3.35 3.19 25.04
C PRO A 66 3.91 2.03 24.21
N ASP A 67 3.65 0.78 24.57
CA ASP A 67 3.97 -0.37 23.71
C ASP A 67 3.00 -0.46 22.51
N VAL A 68 1.85 0.23 22.59
CA VAL A 68 0.83 0.24 21.53
C VAL A 68 1.02 1.43 20.59
N ILE A 69 1.12 1.12 19.29
CA ILE A 69 1.24 2.13 18.23
C ILE A 69 0.20 1.84 17.15
N TYR A 70 -0.50 2.88 16.70
CA TYR A 70 -1.38 2.82 15.53
C TYR A 70 -0.80 3.63 14.37
N ILE A 71 -0.95 3.10 13.16
CA ILE A 71 -0.63 3.81 11.92
C ILE A 71 -1.79 3.70 10.93
N CYS A 72 -1.99 4.74 10.13
CA CYS A 72 -2.85 4.69 8.95
C CYS A 72 -2.10 5.19 7.73
N SER A 73 -2.39 4.57 6.59
CA SER A 73 -1.82 4.98 5.31
C SER A 73 -2.89 5.52 4.37
N ASP A 74 -2.46 6.12 3.27
CA ASP A 74 -3.40 6.65 2.28
C ASP A 74 -4.11 5.57 1.47
N THR A 75 -3.63 4.32 1.47
CA THR A 75 -4.27 3.25 0.68
C THR A 75 -4.39 1.88 1.37
N SER A 76 -3.81 1.73 2.56
CA SER A 76 -3.62 0.44 3.25
C SER A 76 -4.28 0.43 4.64
N GLN A 77 -5.33 1.23 4.83
CA GLN A 77 -6.17 1.26 6.04
C GLN A 77 -5.34 1.42 7.33
N VAL A 78 -5.69 0.72 8.42
CA VAL A 78 -5.13 0.91 9.76
C VAL A 78 -4.35 -0.33 10.21
N TRP A 79 -3.20 -0.10 10.87
CA TRP A 79 -2.35 -1.13 11.45
C TRP A 79 -2.04 -0.81 12.90
N LYS A 80 -1.79 -1.86 13.69
CA LYS A 80 -1.48 -1.80 15.12
C LYS A 80 -0.22 -2.61 15.44
N SER A 81 0.65 -2.05 16.26
CA SER A 81 1.69 -2.75 17.01
C SER A 81 1.32 -2.79 18.50
N ILE A 82 1.74 -3.84 19.20
CA ILE A 82 1.58 -4.02 20.66
C ILE A 82 2.92 -4.23 21.39
N ASP A 83 4.01 -4.01 20.69
CA ASP A 83 5.40 -4.28 21.10
C ASP A 83 6.33 -3.16 20.61
N ALA A 84 5.88 -1.91 20.77
CA ALA A 84 6.65 -0.70 20.48
C ALA A 84 7.15 -0.58 19.02
N GLY A 85 6.41 -1.17 18.08
CA GLY A 85 6.71 -1.12 16.65
C GLY A 85 7.63 -2.25 16.17
N GLU A 86 7.83 -3.30 16.97
CA GLU A 86 8.53 -4.53 16.54
C GLU A 86 7.66 -5.33 15.57
N THR A 87 6.37 -5.57 15.88
CA THR A 87 5.44 -6.30 15.02
C THR A 87 4.19 -5.51 14.63
N TRP A 88 3.65 -5.74 13.42
CA TRP A 88 2.50 -5.02 12.88
C TRP A 88 1.35 -5.95 12.44
N GLN A 89 0.14 -5.62 12.88
CA GLN A 89 -1.09 -6.32 12.50
C GLN A 89 -2.05 -5.38 11.80
N MET A 90 -2.60 -5.82 10.67
CA MET A 90 -3.69 -5.12 10.01
C MET A 90 -4.95 -5.13 10.89
N LYS A 91 -5.64 -3.99 10.95
CA LYS A 91 -6.86 -3.75 11.74
C LYS A 91 -7.88 -3.06 10.85
N ASN A 92 -8.41 -3.79 9.87
CA ASN A 92 -9.27 -3.23 8.83
C ASN A 92 -10.76 -3.58 8.93
N ASN A 93 -11.16 -4.53 9.79
CA ASN A 93 -12.55 -4.95 9.91
C ASN A 93 -13.49 -3.75 10.22
N GLY A 94 -14.47 -3.48 9.35
CA GLY A 94 -15.38 -2.33 9.40
C GLY A 94 -14.81 -1.00 8.89
N PHE A 95 -13.57 -0.96 8.40
CA PHE A 95 -12.92 0.25 7.87
C PHE A 95 -13.03 0.31 6.34
N PHE A 96 -14.12 0.88 5.81
CA PHE A 96 -14.38 0.82 4.36
C PHE A 96 -13.68 1.90 3.52
N ALA A 97 -13.09 2.93 4.14
CA ALA A 97 -12.33 3.96 3.42
C ALA A 97 -11.01 3.42 2.85
N ASN A 98 -10.59 3.92 1.68
CA ASN A 98 -9.33 3.59 0.99
C ASN A 98 -8.11 3.79 1.91
N GLY A 99 -8.16 4.81 2.77
CA GLY A 99 -7.08 5.09 3.69
C GLY A 99 -7.51 6.03 4.80
N GLY A 100 -6.58 6.27 5.72
CA GLY A 100 -6.71 7.26 6.78
C GLY A 100 -5.74 8.42 6.55
N VAL A 101 -6.22 9.64 6.76
CA VAL A 101 -5.38 10.84 6.60
C VAL A 101 -4.78 11.33 7.91
N SER A 102 -5.37 10.92 9.03
CA SER A 102 -4.98 11.30 10.37
C SER A 102 -5.59 10.33 11.38
N LEU A 103 -4.94 10.15 12.52
CA LEU A 103 -5.46 9.35 13.63
C LEU A 103 -5.00 9.91 14.97
N ALA A 104 -5.75 9.61 16.03
CA ALA A 104 -5.33 9.83 17.41
C ALA A 104 -5.90 8.74 18.34
N VAL A 105 -5.11 8.38 19.34
CA VAL A 105 -5.48 7.42 20.40
C VAL A 105 -5.86 8.19 21.67
N SER A 106 -6.88 7.73 22.37
CA SER A 106 -7.30 8.31 23.66
C SER A 106 -6.15 8.28 24.67
N PRO A 107 -5.95 9.35 25.45
CA PRO A 107 -4.88 9.41 26.45
C PRO A 107 -5.08 8.46 27.63
N VAL A 108 -6.28 7.92 27.81
CA VAL A 108 -6.65 7.07 28.96
C VAL A 108 -7.10 5.66 28.57
N ASP A 109 -7.26 5.37 27.27
CA ASP A 109 -7.69 4.06 26.77
C ASP A 109 -7.04 3.76 25.41
N GLU A 110 -6.14 2.78 25.38
CA GLU A 110 -5.46 2.36 24.14
C GLU A 110 -6.40 1.77 23.09
N ASN A 111 -7.62 1.39 23.48
CA ASN A 111 -8.60 0.76 22.59
C ASN A 111 -9.55 1.75 21.93
N LEU A 112 -9.59 3.00 22.41
CA LEU A 112 -10.37 4.08 21.82
C LEU A 112 -9.51 4.89 20.85
N VAL A 113 -9.75 4.70 19.55
CA VAL A 113 -8.99 5.35 18.48
C VAL A 113 -9.95 6.00 17.48
N PHE A 114 -9.61 7.20 17.03
CA PHE A 114 -10.28 7.86 15.92
C PHE A 114 -9.37 7.96 14.70
N VAL A 115 -9.94 7.75 13.52
CA VAL A 115 -9.25 7.85 12.24
C VAL A 115 -10.10 8.68 11.27
N ALA A 116 -9.46 9.59 10.56
CA ALA A 116 -10.07 10.37 9.49
C ALA A 116 -10.00 9.58 8.18
N GLY A 117 -11.06 8.83 7.85
CA GLY A 117 -11.14 7.99 6.66
C GLY A 117 -11.43 8.80 5.38
N SER A 118 -10.68 8.53 4.31
CA SER A 118 -10.71 9.25 3.02
C SER A 118 -10.70 8.31 1.82
N ASN A 119 -11.30 8.74 0.70
CA ASN A 119 -11.41 7.93 -0.52
C ASN A 119 -10.74 8.44 -1.80
N HIS A 120 -9.77 9.37 -1.71
CA HIS A 120 -8.88 9.78 -2.82
C HIS A 120 -9.53 10.37 -4.09
N ASN A 121 -10.85 10.34 -4.23
CA ASN A 121 -11.55 10.76 -5.43
C ASN A 121 -12.39 12.01 -5.17
N THR A 122 -12.73 12.73 -6.25
CA THR A 122 -13.65 13.87 -6.24
C THR A 122 -15.12 13.45 -6.10
N THR A 123 -15.42 12.15 -6.22
CA THR A 123 -16.76 11.61 -6.01
C THR A 123 -17.01 11.32 -4.53
N VAL A 124 -18.20 11.68 -4.06
CA VAL A 124 -18.64 11.42 -2.68
C VAL A 124 -18.73 9.91 -2.48
N SER A 125 -17.94 9.38 -1.55
CA SER A 125 -18.07 8.00 -1.11
C SER A 125 -18.81 7.92 0.23
N PRO A 126 -19.73 6.96 0.40
CA PRO A 126 -20.38 6.72 1.69
C PRO A 126 -19.43 6.14 2.76
N ALA A 127 -18.19 5.78 2.38
CA ALA A 127 -17.17 5.29 3.28
C ALA A 127 -16.24 6.41 3.80
N GLU A 128 -16.42 7.69 3.45
CA GLU A 128 -15.65 8.79 4.03
C GLU A 128 -16.24 9.26 5.37
N GLY A 129 -15.39 9.55 6.35
CA GLY A 129 -15.84 10.05 7.65
C GLY A 129 -14.86 9.88 8.79
N ILE A 130 -15.33 10.20 10.00
CA ILE A 130 -14.65 9.88 11.24
C ILE A 130 -14.99 8.43 11.59
N TYR A 131 -13.96 7.60 11.60
CA TYR A 131 -14.03 6.22 12.07
C TYR A 131 -13.64 6.15 13.54
N ARG A 132 -14.31 5.25 14.28
CA ARG A 132 -13.99 4.94 15.68
C ARG A 132 -13.80 3.44 15.85
N THR A 133 -12.88 3.07 16.73
CA THR A 133 -12.85 1.75 17.38
C THR A 133 -12.84 1.94 18.89
N THR A 134 -13.46 1.00 19.62
CA THR A 134 -13.46 0.91 21.09
C THR A 134 -12.88 -0.41 21.59
N ASN A 135 -12.37 -1.24 20.67
CA ASN A 135 -11.81 -2.57 20.94
C ASN A 135 -10.41 -2.73 20.33
N GLY A 136 -9.71 -1.61 20.15
CA GLY A 136 -8.33 -1.61 19.70
C GLY A 136 -8.16 -2.02 18.24
N GLY A 137 -9.16 -1.77 17.39
CA GLY A 137 -9.12 -2.02 15.95
C GLY A 137 -9.59 -3.41 15.53
N GLN A 138 -10.22 -4.19 16.43
CA GLN A 138 -10.87 -5.45 16.04
C GLN A 138 -12.11 -5.20 15.18
N SER A 139 -12.73 -4.03 15.35
CA SER A 139 -13.76 -3.50 14.45
C SER A 139 -13.78 -1.98 14.44
N TRP A 140 -14.17 -1.40 13.32
CA TRP A 140 -14.37 0.03 13.13
C TRP A 140 -15.81 0.36 12.73
N GLU A 141 -16.24 1.58 13.06
CA GLU A 141 -17.53 2.11 12.64
C GLU A 141 -17.39 3.58 12.22
N ILE A 142 -18.21 4.03 11.27
CA ILE A 142 -18.31 5.44 10.90
C ILE A 142 -19.22 6.13 11.92
N VAL A 143 -18.66 6.94 12.81
CA VAL A 143 -19.43 7.69 13.83
C VAL A 143 -19.88 9.06 13.36
N LYS A 144 -19.25 9.60 12.31
CA LYS A 144 -19.66 10.86 11.67
C LYS A 144 -19.26 10.86 10.19
N PRO A 145 -20.22 10.79 9.26
CA PRO A 145 -19.96 11.06 7.85
C PRO A 145 -19.48 12.50 7.69
N THR A 146 -18.30 12.66 7.07
CA THR A 146 -17.67 13.95 6.77
C THR A 146 -16.54 13.72 5.78
N LYS A 147 -16.01 14.79 5.17
CA LYS A 147 -14.94 14.66 4.17
C LYS A 147 -13.58 14.99 4.74
N PHE A 148 -12.62 14.19 4.33
CA PHE A 148 -11.20 14.44 4.50
C PHE A 148 -10.50 14.31 3.15
N TYR A 149 -10.14 15.44 2.55
CA TYR A 149 -9.36 15.44 1.31
C TYR A 149 -7.92 14.99 1.49
N ARG A 150 -7.40 14.31 0.47
CA ARG A 150 -5.98 14.16 0.22
C ARG A 150 -5.41 15.50 -0.22
N THR A 151 -4.56 16.11 0.61
CA THR A 151 -3.80 17.30 0.23
C THR A 151 -2.39 16.89 -0.16
N ASP A 152 -2.02 16.98 -1.43
CA ASP A 152 -0.68 16.58 -1.86
C ASP A 152 0.42 17.50 -1.29
N ASN A 153 0.12 18.79 -1.07
CA ASN A 153 1.06 19.82 -0.62
C ASN A 153 0.74 20.46 0.75
N MET A 154 -0.30 20.02 1.48
CA MET A 154 -0.68 20.60 2.80
C MET A 154 -0.76 19.52 3.90
N LYS A 155 0.23 18.61 3.94
CA LYS A 155 0.27 17.45 4.86
C LYS A 155 0.93 17.76 6.21
N GLY A 156 0.55 16.99 7.24
CA GLY A 156 1.40 16.68 8.40
C GLY A 156 0.85 17.05 9.78
N GLY A 157 -0.33 17.66 9.85
CA GLY A 157 -1.05 17.87 11.11
C GLY A 157 -1.89 16.68 11.57
N VAL A 158 -2.45 16.77 12.78
CA VAL A 158 -3.34 15.76 13.35
C VAL A 158 -4.75 16.35 13.50
N ASN A 159 -5.73 15.76 12.83
CA ASN A 159 -7.10 16.27 12.79
C ASN A 159 -7.88 16.03 14.11
N PHE A 160 -7.28 15.36 15.09
CA PHE A 160 -7.94 15.02 16.35
C PHE A 160 -7.11 15.49 17.55
N SER A 161 -7.79 15.93 18.61
CA SER A 161 -7.15 16.25 19.88
C SER A 161 -8.08 15.92 21.04
N PHE A 162 -7.50 15.36 22.11
CA PHE A 162 -8.21 14.99 23.32
C PHE A 162 -7.91 15.97 24.45
N THR A 163 -8.92 16.27 25.25
CA THR A 163 -8.70 16.84 26.59
C THR A 163 -8.23 15.73 27.54
N PRO A 164 -7.57 16.08 28.67
CA PRO A 164 -7.27 15.09 29.71
C PRO A 164 -8.50 14.38 30.28
N ALA A 165 -9.68 14.99 30.18
CA ALA A 165 -10.96 14.43 30.63
C ALA A 165 -11.63 13.50 29.61
N GLY A 166 -11.07 13.35 28.40
CA GLY A 166 -11.57 12.44 27.37
C GLY A 166 -12.49 13.06 26.31
N THR A 167 -12.86 14.34 26.43
CA THR A 167 -13.52 15.07 25.33
C THR A 167 -12.61 15.05 24.10
N VAL A 168 -13.16 14.69 22.95
CA VAL A 168 -12.43 14.68 21.67
C VAL A 168 -12.93 15.78 20.76
N TYR A 169 -11.98 16.48 20.14
CA TYR A 169 -12.24 17.46 19.10
C TYR A 169 -11.71 16.95 17.77
N ALA A 170 -12.45 17.19 16.69
CA ALA A 170 -12.06 16.85 15.33
C ALA A 170 -12.07 18.11 14.45
N GLY A 171 -10.91 18.49 13.94
CA GLY A 171 -10.79 19.48 12.87
C GLY A 171 -11.03 18.81 11.52
N THR A 172 -12.14 19.12 10.87
CA THR A 172 -12.53 18.49 9.60
C THR A 172 -12.20 19.39 8.40
N HIS A 173 -12.28 18.83 7.18
CA HIS A 173 -12.02 19.61 5.96
C HIS A 173 -13.29 20.29 5.41
N VAL A 174 -14.47 20.02 5.97
CA VAL A 174 -15.76 20.55 5.48
C VAL A 174 -16.75 20.97 6.57
N ASP A 175 -16.77 20.30 7.72
CA ASP A 175 -17.74 20.56 8.81
C ASP A 175 -17.17 21.52 9.89
N GLY A 176 -15.99 22.09 9.66
CA GLY A 176 -15.25 22.88 10.65
C GLY A 176 -14.77 22.03 11.81
N ILE A 177 -14.90 22.54 13.03
CA ILE A 177 -14.49 21.85 14.26
C ILE A 177 -15.69 21.18 14.92
N LEU A 178 -15.58 19.88 15.13
CA LEU A 178 -16.55 19.04 15.82
C LEU A 178 -16.03 18.70 17.22
N ARG A 179 -16.95 18.52 18.16
CA ARG A 179 -16.69 18.11 19.56
C ARG A 179 -17.55 16.89 19.90
N SER A 180 -16.98 15.97 20.67
CA SER A 180 -17.70 14.88 21.30
C SER A 180 -17.27 14.73 22.76
N ASP A 181 -18.27 14.65 23.65
CA ASP A 181 -18.09 14.44 25.09
C ASP A 181 -18.44 13.01 25.53
N ASP A 182 -18.78 12.12 24.58
CA ASP A 182 -19.31 10.77 24.82
C ASP A 182 -18.51 9.69 24.04
N ASN A 183 -17.19 9.87 23.99
CA ASN A 183 -16.25 9.00 23.28
C ASN A 183 -16.62 8.81 21.80
N GLY A 184 -17.10 9.87 21.14
CA GLY A 184 -17.42 9.89 19.72
C GLY A 184 -18.76 9.27 19.35
N SER A 185 -19.65 9.01 20.32
CA SER A 185 -20.97 8.43 20.05
C SER A 185 -21.92 9.49 19.44
N SER A 186 -21.72 10.75 19.79
CA SER A 186 -22.35 11.90 19.16
C SER A 186 -21.34 13.04 18.95
N TRP A 187 -21.59 13.87 17.93
CA TRP A 187 -20.72 14.98 17.55
C TRP A 187 -21.53 16.27 17.39
N ALA A 188 -21.11 17.34 18.07
CA ALA A 188 -21.65 18.68 17.93
C ALA A 188 -20.67 19.58 17.15
N SER A 189 -21.18 20.39 16.22
CA SER A 189 -20.38 21.44 15.58
C SER A 189 -20.25 22.63 16.52
N LEU A 190 -19.04 23.18 16.65
CA LEU A 190 -18.80 24.39 17.44
C LEU A 190 -19.25 25.68 16.73
N SER A 191 -19.88 25.57 15.54
CA SER A 191 -20.43 26.69 14.76
C SER A 191 -19.44 27.83 14.49
N VAL A 192 -18.14 27.54 14.52
CA VAL A 192 -17.09 28.45 14.11
C VAL A 192 -16.88 28.27 12.62
N SER A 193 -17.11 29.32 11.83
CA SER A 193 -16.71 29.28 10.42
C SER A 193 -15.19 29.24 10.33
N THR A 194 -14.67 28.16 9.75
CA THR A 194 -13.26 28.09 9.36
C THR A 194 -13.05 28.56 7.92
N ASP A 195 -14.12 28.56 7.09
CA ASP A 195 -14.12 28.78 5.63
C ASP A 195 -12.93 28.12 4.89
N ALA A 196 -12.35 27.08 5.48
CA ALA A 196 -11.11 26.44 5.08
C ALA A 196 -10.94 25.10 5.80
N MET A 197 -10.09 24.26 5.21
CA MET A 197 -9.73 22.95 5.77
C MET A 197 -8.93 23.12 7.07
N VAL A 198 -9.35 22.48 8.16
CA VAL A 198 -8.53 22.38 9.39
C VAL A 198 -7.47 21.29 9.19
N LEU A 199 -6.19 21.65 9.31
CA LEU A 199 -5.06 20.76 9.03
C LEU A 199 -4.45 20.15 10.28
N ASP A 200 -4.49 20.86 11.42
CA ASP A 200 -4.09 20.37 12.74
C ASP A 200 -4.92 21.06 13.81
N ILE A 201 -5.19 20.36 14.91
CA ILE A 201 -5.85 20.89 16.10
C ILE A 201 -5.18 20.35 17.36
N LYS A 202 -5.04 21.21 18.37
CA LYS A 202 -4.45 20.88 19.66
C LYS A 202 -5.23 21.55 20.80
N VAL A 203 -5.64 20.77 21.78
CA VAL A 203 -6.13 21.26 23.06
C VAL A 203 -4.96 21.82 23.86
N ASP A 204 -5.15 22.94 24.55
CA ASP A 204 -4.17 23.43 25.51
C ASP A 204 -4.12 22.50 26.75
N PRO A 205 -2.95 21.93 27.08
CA PRO A 205 -2.83 20.96 28.17
C PRO A 205 -3.10 21.55 29.56
N ALA A 206 -3.01 22.87 29.74
CA ALA A 206 -3.32 23.56 30.99
C ALA A 206 -4.74 24.16 31.02
N ASP A 207 -5.43 24.23 29.88
CA ASP A 207 -6.75 24.86 29.75
C ASP A 207 -7.60 24.16 28.68
N ALA A 208 -8.41 23.19 29.09
CA ALA A 208 -9.25 22.42 28.18
C ALA A 208 -10.31 23.26 27.42
N ALA A 209 -10.57 24.50 27.84
CA ALA A 209 -11.44 25.44 27.14
C ALA A 209 -10.73 26.15 25.97
N ARG A 210 -9.40 26.01 25.83
CA ARG A 210 -8.61 26.66 24.80
C ARG A 210 -8.05 25.64 23.82
N LEU A 211 -8.25 25.92 22.53
CA LEU A 211 -7.76 25.11 21.43
C LEU A 211 -6.96 25.97 20.47
N TYR A 212 -5.98 25.34 19.84
CA TYR A 212 -5.17 25.89 18.78
C TYR A 212 -5.39 25.09 17.52
N PHE A 213 -5.61 25.75 16.39
CA PHE A 213 -5.71 25.06 15.12
C PHE A 213 -5.07 25.86 13.99
N VAL A 214 -4.64 25.13 12.97
CA VAL A 214 -4.19 25.71 11.70
C VAL A 214 -5.15 25.31 10.60
N SER A 215 -5.41 26.25 9.69
CA SER A 215 -6.15 26.03 8.45
C SER A 215 -5.42 26.69 7.28
N GLU A 216 -5.97 26.55 6.09
CA GLU A 216 -5.49 27.26 4.88
C GLU A 216 -5.44 28.79 5.09
N ASN A 217 -6.20 29.32 6.05
CA ASN A 217 -6.28 30.76 6.36
C ASN A 217 -5.32 31.22 7.46
N GLY A 218 -4.58 30.31 8.10
CA GLY A 218 -3.55 30.63 9.10
C GLY A 218 -3.72 29.92 10.44
N PHE A 219 -3.17 30.52 11.49
CA PHE A 219 -3.25 30.02 12.86
C PHE A 219 -4.36 30.70 13.64
N PHE A 220 -5.09 29.94 14.45
CA PHE A 220 -6.25 30.40 15.20
C PHE A 220 -6.20 29.91 16.64
N VAL A 221 -6.72 30.76 17.54
CA VAL A 221 -7.01 30.40 18.93
C VAL A 221 -8.52 30.36 19.08
N LEU A 222 -9.03 29.23 19.58
CA LEU A 222 -10.44 29.03 19.88
C LEU A 222 -10.63 28.90 21.39
N HIS A 223 -11.64 29.58 21.90
CA HIS A 223 -12.07 29.52 23.29
C HIS A 223 -13.51 28.99 23.36
N ASP A 224 -13.67 27.83 24.00
CA ASP A 224 -14.95 27.19 24.30
C ASP A 224 -15.29 27.42 25.78
N SER A 225 -16.12 28.42 26.05
CA SER A 225 -16.53 28.77 27.41
C SER A 225 -17.55 27.80 28.02
N GLY A 226 -17.97 26.76 27.29
CA GLY A 226 -19.09 25.87 27.65
C GLY A 226 -20.48 26.49 27.44
N THR A 227 -20.60 27.83 27.45
CA THR A 227 -21.84 28.57 27.12
C THR A 227 -21.79 29.25 25.74
N GLY A 228 -20.64 29.19 25.07
CA GLY A 228 -20.41 29.82 23.77
C GLY A 228 -18.96 29.62 23.32
N VAL A 229 -18.76 29.69 22.00
CA VAL A 229 -17.46 29.46 21.36
C VAL A 229 -17.06 30.70 20.55
N SER A 230 -15.80 31.09 20.62
CA SER A 230 -15.23 32.07 19.71
C SER A 230 -13.87 31.60 19.19
N ALA A 231 -13.56 31.94 17.95
CA ALA A 231 -12.23 31.71 17.38
C ALA A 231 -11.70 33.01 16.78
N VAL A 232 -10.42 33.27 17.00
CA VAL A 232 -9.73 34.48 16.55
C VAL A 232 -8.47 34.07 15.79
N ARG A 233 -8.28 34.65 14.61
CA ARG A 233 -7.03 34.52 13.87
C ARG A 233 -5.91 35.19 14.66
N SER A 234 -4.83 34.46 14.90
CA SER A 234 -3.69 34.91 15.69
C SER A 234 -2.37 34.61 14.96
N GLY A 235 -1.25 34.79 15.63
CA GLY A 235 0.06 34.35 15.17
C GLY A 235 0.81 35.39 14.34
N ALA A 236 0.86 36.63 14.83
CA ALA A 236 1.65 37.69 14.20
C ALA A 236 3.11 37.23 14.01
N GLY A 237 3.67 37.43 12.82
CA GLY A 237 5.02 36.96 12.47
C GLY A 237 5.05 35.63 11.72
N LEU A 238 3.96 34.85 11.69
CA LEU A 238 3.79 33.78 10.72
C LEU A 238 3.62 34.36 9.30
N PRO A 239 4.13 33.68 8.27
CA PRO A 239 3.88 34.08 6.89
C PRO A 239 2.36 34.05 6.62
N LEU A 240 1.86 35.07 5.91
CA LEU A 240 0.49 35.04 5.45
C LEU A 240 0.36 33.98 4.36
N PRO A 241 -0.72 33.18 4.34
CA PRO A 241 -0.99 32.21 3.28
C PRO A 241 -1.37 32.94 2.00
N ASP A 242 -0.37 33.41 1.26
CA ASP A 242 -0.51 34.05 -0.06
C ASP A 242 -0.39 33.04 -1.22
N VAL A 243 0.27 31.90 -0.96
CA VAL A 243 0.41 30.74 -1.86
C VAL A 243 0.42 29.44 -1.06
N SER A 244 0.19 28.28 -1.71
CA SER A 244 0.14 26.98 -1.02
C SER A 244 1.41 26.62 -0.21
N SER A 245 2.55 27.25 -0.48
CA SER A 245 3.80 27.06 0.27
C SER A 245 3.90 27.84 1.58
N SER A 246 3.02 28.82 1.86
CA SER A 246 2.98 29.61 3.10
C SER A 246 1.96 29.11 4.13
N VAL A 247 1.17 28.08 3.79
CA VAL A 247 0.13 27.53 4.68
C VAL A 247 0.75 26.84 5.91
N PRO A 248 0.33 27.20 7.14
CA PRO A 248 0.65 26.45 8.36
C PRO A 248 0.06 25.03 8.34
N ARG A 249 0.85 24.02 8.75
CA ARG A 249 0.47 22.60 8.56
C ARG A 249 0.32 21.78 9.83
N ALA A 250 1.18 22.02 10.82
CA ALA A 250 1.22 21.27 12.07
C ALA A 250 1.56 22.20 13.24
N ILE A 251 1.06 21.84 14.42
CA ILE A 251 1.26 22.51 15.70
C ILE A 251 1.88 21.52 16.68
N ALA A 252 2.90 21.97 17.41
CA ALA A 252 3.40 21.27 18.60
C ALA A 252 3.34 22.21 19.81
N ILE A 253 2.82 21.73 20.94
CA ILE A 253 2.67 22.51 22.17
C ILE A 253 3.54 21.90 23.25
N ASN A 254 4.26 22.74 23.99
CA ASN A 254 4.99 22.29 25.16
C ASN A 254 4.01 21.99 26.31
N ASN A 255 3.98 20.73 26.77
CA ASN A 255 3.10 20.28 27.84
C ASN A 255 3.33 20.98 29.19
N SER A 256 4.55 21.44 29.46
CA SER A 256 4.92 22.08 30.73
C SER A 256 4.70 23.60 30.73
N ASP A 257 4.80 24.24 29.56
CA ASP A 257 4.51 25.67 29.37
C ASP A 257 3.78 25.85 28.03
N PRO A 258 2.45 25.79 28.00
CA PRO A 258 1.68 25.83 26.76
C PRO A 258 1.69 27.20 26.07
N ARG A 259 2.36 28.20 26.67
CA ARG A 259 2.68 29.44 25.94
C ARG A 259 3.73 29.20 24.86
N ILE A 260 4.50 28.12 24.97
CA ILE A 260 5.49 27.71 23.98
C ILE A 260 4.82 26.82 22.94
N ILE A 261 4.66 27.37 21.74
CA ILE A 261 3.99 26.72 20.60
C ILE A 261 4.92 26.76 19.39
N TYR A 262 5.03 25.64 18.69
CA TYR A 262 5.74 25.54 17.41
C TYR A 262 4.74 25.33 16.28
N VAL A 263 5.00 25.97 15.14
CA VAL A 263 4.19 25.82 13.92
C VAL A 263 5.11 25.52 12.74
N SER A 264 4.79 24.48 11.97
CA SER A 264 5.43 24.26 10.66
C SER A 264 4.70 25.06 9.58
N ALA A 265 5.41 25.95 8.90
CA ALA A 265 4.87 26.92 7.95
C ALA A 265 5.32 26.63 6.50
N GLY A 266 5.23 25.37 6.06
CA GLY A 266 5.54 24.98 4.70
C GLY A 266 6.97 25.37 4.29
N GLY A 267 7.10 26.13 3.21
CA GLY A 267 8.39 26.61 2.67
C GLY A 267 9.15 27.58 3.57
N TYR A 268 8.54 28.08 4.65
CA TYR A 268 9.15 29.04 5.57
C TYR A 268 9.74 28.39 6.82
N GLY A 269 9.63 27.07 6.96
CA GLY A 269 10.25 26.33 8.06
C GLY A 269 9.44 26.34 9.36
N ILE A 270 10.13 26.33 10.50
CA ILE A 270 9.53 26.25 11.83
C ILE A 270 9.52 27.64 12.49
N TYR A 271 8.39 27.95 13.13
CA TYR A 271 8.19 29.14 13.93
C TYR A 271 7.87 28.76 15.37
N LYS A 272 8.30 29.60 16.31
CA LYS A 272 8.09 29.42 17.76
C LYS A 272 7.41 30.65 18.35
N SER A 273 6.39 30.42 19.17
CA SER A 273 5.78 31.39 20.07
C SER A 273 6.23 31.10 21.51
N THR A 274 6.25 32.12 22.35
CA THR A 274 6.45 32.02 23.81
C THR A 274 5.35 32.76 24.58
N ASP A 275 4.28 33.17 23.88
CA ASP A 275 3.19 34.00 24.39
C ASP A 275 1.80 33.40 24.08
N GLY A 276 1.74 32.08 23.90
CA GLY A 276 0.48 31.36 23.67
C GLY A 276 -0.09 31.54 22.27
N GLY A 277 0.79 31.80 21.29
CA GLY A 277 0.44 31.93 19.88
C GLY A 277 0.01 33.33 19.45
N ALA A 278 0.28 34.36 20.25
CA ALA A 278 0.04 35.75 19.85
C ALA A 278 1.08 36.22 18.84
N THR A 279 2.36 35.95 19.10
CA THR A 279 3.47 36.23 18.19
C THR A 279 4.35 35.01 17.94
N PHE A 280 4.96 34.95 16.76
CA PHE A 280 5.84 33.89 16.33
C PHE A 280 7.14 34.44 15.74
N VAL A 281 8.25 33.76 16.04
CA VAL A 281 9.57 34.04 15.47
C VAL A 281 10.14 32.81 14.76
N PRO A 282 10.86 32.98 13.63
CA PRO A 282 11.43 31.86 12.90
C PRO A 282 12.55 31.17 13.69
N LYS A 283 12.60 29.84 13.60
CA LYS A 283 13.56 28.96 14.27
C LYS A 283 14.14 27.96 13.27
N ASN A 284 14.89 28.47 12.30
CA ASN A 284 15.32 27.74 11.10
C ASN A 284 16.83 27.48 11.00
N LYS A 285 17.61 27.77 12.06
CA LYS A 285 19.05 27.51 12.06
C LYS A 285 19.31 26.02 11.86
N GLY A 286 20.12 25.66 10.87
CA GLY A 286 20.35 24.27 10.47
C GLY A 286 19.36 23.72 9.41
N LEU A 287 18.27 24.44 9.13
CA LEU A 287 17.31 24.10 8.07
C LEU A 287 17.47 24.95 6.80
N THR A 288 18.24 26.04 6.86
CA THR A 288 18.32 27.06 5.79
C THR A 288 18.64 26.48 4.41
N ALA A 289 19.63 25.59 4.30
CA ALA A 289 20.00 24.99 3.02
C ALA A 289 18.88 24.06 2.48
N THR A 290 18.23 23.32 3.38
CA THR A 290 17.09 22.46 3.04
C THR A 290 15.93 23.30 2.52
N LEU A 291 15.57 24.39 3.19
CA LEU A 291 14.51 25.30 2.77
C LEU A 291 14.86 26.02 1.45
N ALA A 292 16.11 26.45 1.27
CA ALA A 292 16.59 27.08 0.03
C ALA A 292 16.48 26.16 -1.19
N ASN A 293 16.52 24.84 -1.00
CA ASN A 293 16.28 23.83 -2.03
C ASN A 293 14.78 23.57 -2.29
N GLY A 294 13.89 24.45 -1.83
CA GLY A 294 12.44 24.39 -2.06
C GLY A 294 11.72 23.33 -1.21
N LYS A 295 12.36 22.78 -0.17
CA LYS A 295 11.76 21.76 0.70
C LYS A 295 10.83 22.43 1.71
N GLN A 296 9.67 21.84 1.92
CA GLN A 296 8.62 22.44 2.73
C GLN A 296 8.40 21.63 3.99
N THR A 297 8.47 22.25 5.17
CA THR A 297 8.13 21.57 6.43
C THR A 297 6.69 21.06 6.41
N THR A 298 6.47 19.87 6.95
CA THR A 298 5.14 19.22 7.00
C THR A 298 4.68 18.91 8.40
N CYS A 299 5.56 18.37 9.22
CA CYS A 299 5.25 18.00 10.59
C CYS A 299 6.28 18.67 11.51
N CYS A 300 5.82 19.14 12.68
CA CYS A 300 6.67 19.45 13.81
C CYS A 300 6.14 18.68 15.03
N ALA A 301 7.03 18.05 15.78
CA ALA A 301 6.67 17.29 16.97
C ALA A 301 7.63 17.63 18.12
N ILE A 302 7.12 17.60 19.34
CA ILE A 302 7.85 17.85 20.58
C ILE A 302 7.69 16.66 21.51
N SER A 303 8.75 16.27 22.22
CA SER A 303 8.62 15.23 23.24
C SER A 303 7.73 15.73 24.38
N PRO A 304 6.72 14.96 24.81
CA PRO A 304 5.84 15.36 25.90
C PRO A 304 6.54 15.37 27.27
N VAL A 305 7.71 14.73 27.38
CA VAL A 305 8.50 14.64 28.62
C VAL A 305 9.83 15.41 28.56
N ASP A 306 10.17 15.98 27.42
CA ASP A 306 11.35 16.85 27.27
C ASP A 306 11.11 17.95 26.23
N PRO A 307 10.82 19.19 26.66
CA PRO A 307 10.54 20.27 25.72
C PRO A 307 11.76 20.75 24.92
N MET A 308 12.98 20.30 25.24
CA MET A 308 14.17 20.60 24.43
C MET A 308 14.27 19.69 23.20
N ARG A 309 13.51 18.59 23.19
CA ARG A 309 13.51 17.57 22.16
C ARG A 309 12.43 17.83 21.12
N LEU A 310 12.84 18.19 19.90
CA LEU A 310 11.92 18.41 18.78
C LEU A 310 12.34 17.67 17.52
N TYR A 311 11.37 17.50 16.64
CA TYR A 311 11.51 16.84 15.35
C TYR A 311 10.78 17.61 14.25
N VAL A 312 11.31 17.56 13.02
CA VAL A 312 10.66 18.14 11.84
C VAL A 312 10.86 17.27 10.60
N SER A 313 9.80 17.13 9.80
CA SER A 313 9.83 16.47 8.49
C SER A 313 9.53 17.43 7.35
N PHE A 314 9.85 17.01 6.12
CA PHE A 314 9.77 17.82 4.91
C PHE A 314 9.04 17.11 3.76
N TYR A 315 8.39 17.92 2.93
CA TYR A 315 7.80 17.59 1.63
C TYR A 315 8.76 18.00 0.49
N LEU A 316 8.76 17.20 -0.60
CA LEU A 316 9.61 17.28 -1.79
C LEU A 316 11.07 16.81 -1.55
N THR A 317 11.69 16.26 -2.60
CA THR A 317 12.84 15.31 -2.63
C THR A 317 14.10 15.66 -1.78
N GLY A 318 14.95 14.72 -1.36
CA GLY A 318 16.30 15.00 -0.81
C GLY A 318 16.51 14.72 0.69
N VAL A 319 15.44 14.65 1.49
CA VAL A 319 15.52 14.44 2.95
C VAL A 319 14.91 13.09 3.31
N ARG A 320 15.76 12.12 3.65
CA ARG A 320 15.38 10.72 3.95
C ARG A 320 15.08 10.43 5.43
N GLN A 321 15.26 11.39 6.32
CA GLN A 321 14.93 11.24 7.74
C GLN A 321 14.48 12.55 8.38
N PRO A 322 13.71 12.51 9.49
CA PRO A 322 13.38 13.69 10.26
C PRO A 322 14.61 14.41 10.80
N TYR A 323 14.65 15.73 10.70
CA TYR A 323 15.61 16.53 11.45
C TYR A 323 15.20 16.58 12.91
N TYR A 324 16.17 16.80 13.79
CA TYR A 324 15.92 16.93 15.22
C TYR A 324 16.57 18.17 15.82
N SER A 325 16.07 18.57 16.98
CA SER A 325 16.67 19.57 17.86
C SER A 325 16.71 19.02 19.29
N SER A 326 17.76 19.38 20.01
CA SER A 326 17.97 19.07 21.43
C SER A 326 18.11 20.34 22.28
N ASP A 327 17.72 21.49 21.73
CA ASP A 327 17.89 22.82 22.34
C ASP A 327 16.61 23.67 22.21
N GLY A 328 15.45 23.03 22.10
CA GLY A 328 14.17 23.75 22.04
C GLY A 328 13.95 24.48 20.71
N GLY A 329 14.53 23.96 19.62
CA GLY A 329 14.40 24.48 18.26
C GLY A 329 15.38 25.60 17.91
N GLU A 330 16.37 25.89 18.75
CA GLU A 330 17.37 26.92 18.46
C GLU A 330 18.34 26.47 17.35
N ASN A 331 18.62 25.17 17.24
CA ASN A 331 19.40 24.57 16.16
C ASN A 331 18.84 23.20 15.75
N TRP A 332 18.78 22.97 14.44
CA TRP A 332 18.34 21.71 13.84
C TRP A 332 19.49 20.94 13.25
N VAL A 333 19.50 19.63 13.47
CA VAL A 333 20.55 18.71 13.05
C VAL A 333 19.96 17.65 12.12
N LYS A 334 20.66 17.41 11.01
CA LYS A 334 20.40 16.27 10.12
C LYS A 334 20.94 15.01 10.79
N PRO A 335 20.16 13.92 10.92
CA PRO A 335 20.65 12.67 11.51
C PRO A 335 21.83 12.09 10.74
N SER A 336 22.72 11.41 11.46
CA SER A 336 23.97 10.85 10.93
C SER A 336 23.76 9.61 10.07
N GLY A 337 22.62 8.91 10.22
CA GLY A 337 22.27 7.78 9.38
C GLY A 337 20.84 7.29 9.58
N ILE A 338 20.36 6.56 8.57
CA ILE A 338 19.18 5.70 8.61
C ILE A 338 19.68 4.28 8.32
N ASP A 339 19.20 3.28 9.07
CA ASP A 339 19.55 1.87 8.84
C ASP A 339 21.08 1.63 8.76
N LEU A 340 21.79 1.89 9.86
CA LEU A 340 23.26 1.83 9.93
C LEU A 340 23.85 0.46 9.56
N ALA A 341 23.05 -0.61 9.73
CA ALA A 341 23.43 -1.97 9.36
C ALA A 341 23.14 -2.30 7.88
N ASN A 342 22.60 -1.34 7.11
CA ASN A 342 22.21 -1.49 5.70
C ASN A 342 21.30 -2.71 5.50
N LEU A 343 20.38 -2.96 6.44
CA LEU A 343 19.49 -4.11 6.42
C LEU A 343 18.58 -4.04 5.20
N THR A 344 17.97 -2.89 4.95
CA THR A 344 17.06 -2.66 3.83
C THR A 344 17.75 -2.64 2.46
N GLY A 345 19.06 -2.38 2.44
CA GLY A 345 19.87 -2.31 1.22
C GLY A 345 19.22 -1.44 0.15
N ASP A 346 19.09 -2.02 -1.05
CA ASP A 346 18.50 -1.36 -2.22
C ASP A 346 16.98 -1.61 -2.40
N LEU A 347 16.32 -2.42 -1.56
CA LEU A 347 14.87 -2.75 -1.71
C LEU A 347 13.98 -1.51 -1.72
N HIS A 348 14.50 -0.47 -1.11
CA HIS A 348 13.81 0.74 -0.71
C HIS A 348 14.53 1.99 -1.26
N ASP A 349 15.60 1.77 -2.04
CA ASP A 349 16.41 2.79 -2.67
C ASP A 349 15.96 2.96 -4.12
N SER A 350 15.03 3.90 -4.34
CA SER A 350 14.76 4.37 -5.69
C SER A 350 15.97 5.15 -6.24
N ASN A 351 16.15 5.19 -7.56
CA ASN A 351 17.16 5.99 -8.28
C ASN A 351 17.14 7.51 -7.99
N ASP A 352 16.43 7.99 -6.97
CA ASP A 352 16.45 9.35 -6.48
C ASP A 352 16.64 9.42 -4.95
N SER A 353 17.37 10.45 -4.56
CA SER A 353 17.48 11.07 -3.23
C SER A 353 16.14 11.50 -2.60
N GLY A 354 14.99 11.14 -3.16
CA GLY A 354 13.73 11.87 -3.01
C GLY A 354 12.64 11.26 -2.14
N ALA A 355 12.44 11.80 -0.94
CA ALA A 355 11.16 11.74 -0.26
C ALA A 355 10.09 12.49 -1.07
N TYR A 356 9.13 11.78 -1.66
CA TYR A 356 8.05 12.48 -2.36
C TYR A 356 7.06 13.15 -1.39
N TRP A 357 6.99 12.75 -0.11
CA TRP A 357 5.91 13.15 0.80
C TRP A 357 6.41 13.27 2.25
N GLY A 358 5.89 14.25 3.00
CA GLY A 358 6.24 14.49 4.41
C GLY A 358 5.92 13.33 5.34
N THR A 359 6.61 13.24 6.47
CA THR A 359 6.48 12.11 7.42
C THR A 359 5.81 12.53 8.73
N PRO A 360 4.78 11.80 9.19
CA PRO A 360 4.30 11.93 10.56
C PRO A 360 5.40 11.47 11.53
N ILE A 361 5.43 12.08 12.70
CA ILE A 361 6.38 11.80 13.78
C ILE A 361 5.61 11.74 15.09
N ALA A 362 5.78 10.66 15.83
CA ALA A 362 5.16 10.45 17.13
C ALA A 362 6.26 10.25 18.18
N PRO A 363 6.58 11.29 18.98
CA PRO A 363 7.45 11.14 20.15
C PRO A 363 6.84 10.21 21.19
N HIS A 364 7.68 9.43 21.87
CA HIS A 364 7.22 8.51 22.89
C HIS A 364 6.63 9.28 24.09
N PRO A 365 5.48 8.84 24.65
CA PRO A 365 4.77 9.57 25.70
C PRO A 365 5.54 9.68 27.03
N SER A 366 6.49 8.78 27.30
CA SER A 366 7.23 8.73 28.58
C SER A 366 8.76 8.68 28.47
N LEU A 367 9.33 8.62 27.26
CA LEU A 367 10.77 8.45 27.05
C LEU A 367 11.29 9.55 26.14
N ALA A 368 12.10 10.46 26.69
CA ALA A 368 12.52 11.69 26.02
C ALA A 368 13.23 11.47 24.67
N ASN A 369 14.04 10.42 24.57
CA ASN A 369 14.87 10.14 23.40
C ASN A 369 14.24 9.17 22.40
N VAL A 370 13.03 8.67 22.70
CA VAL A 370 12.35 7.69 21.85
C VAL A 370 11.31 8.39 20.98
N SER A 371 11.29 8.06 19.70
CA SER A 371 10.27 8.55 18.77
C SER A 371 10.09 7.59 17.61
N PHE A 372 8.89 7.59 17.07
CA PHE A 372 8.49 6.79 15.93
C PHE A 372 8.21 7.70 14.74
N ALA A 373 8.59 7.28 13.55
CA ALA A 373 8.36 8.03 12.32
C ALA A 373 8.23 7.08 11.13
N ARG A 374 8.00 7.68 9.96
CA ARG A 374 8.12 7.00 8.67
C ARG A 374 9.49 7.31 8.05
N GLY A 375 10.13 6.30 7.47
CA GLY A 375 11.29 6.45 6.58
C GLY A 375 10.88 7.09 5.26
N THR A 376 11.45 8.26 4.97
CA THR A 376 11.16 9.02 3.75
C THR A 376 11.80 8.36 2.52
N GLY A 377 10.99 7.75 1.67
CA GLY A 377 11.40 7.12 0.40
C GLY A 377 10.84 5.71 0.21
N SER A 378 10.75 4.96 1.30
CA SER A 378 10.41 3.53 1.29
C SER A 378 9.06 3.20 1.90
N GLY A 379 8.47 4.11 2.68
CA GLY A 379 7.20 3.85 3.36
C GLY A 379 7.34 3.15 4.70
N VAL A 380 8.54 2.63 5.00
CA VAL A 380 8.77 1.79 6.17
C VAL A 380 8.66 2.56 7.48
N PRO A 381 8.14 1.95 8.55
CA PRO A 381 8.25 2.51 9.87
C PRO A 381 9.71 2.51 10.37
N ILE A 382 10.10 3.58 11.06
CA ILE A 382 11.42 3.76 11.66
C ILE A 382 11.27 4.30 13.08
N ASN A 383 12.22 3.98 13.94
CA ASN A 383 12.28 4.52 15.29
C ASN A 383 13.65 5.13 15.59
N THR A 384 13.70 5.90 16.66
CA THR A 384 14.94 6.37 17.27
C THR A 384 14.86 6.17 18.77
N THR A 385 16.00 5.92 19.41
CA THR A 385 16.16 5.80 20.87
C THR A 385 17.24 6.73 21.42
N ASP A 386 17.95 7.44 20.55
CA ASP A 386 19.09 8.32 20.88
C ASP A 386 18.75 9.81 20.74
N GLY A 387 17.45 10.12 20.64
CA GLY A 387 17.05 11.46 20.29
C GLY A 387 17.45 11.77 18.85
N GLY A 388 17.04 10.91 17.90
CA GLY A 388 16.98 11.21 16.47
C GLY A 388 18.32 11.49 15.82
N ALA A 389 19.44 11.28 16.53
CA ALA A 389 20.76 11.30 15.94
C ALA A 389 20.88 10.16 14.93
N THR A 390 20.24 9.03 15.21
CA THR A 390 20.07 7.91 14.29
C THR A 390 18.61 7.46 14.22
N TRP A 391 18.23 6.88 13.08
CA TRP A 391 16.92 6.26 12.87
C TRP A 391 17.08 4.84 12.33
N LEU A 392 16.41 3.88 12.95
CA LEU A 392 16.53 2.45 12.61
C LEU A 392 15.21 1.91 12.10
N TYR A 393 15.29 0.90 11.24
CA TYR A 393 14.12 0.16 10.79
C TYR A 393 13.35 -0.40 11.99
N SER A 394 12.03 -0.20 12.00
CA SER A 394 11.13 -0.74 13.02
C SER A 394 10.02 -1.51 12.34
N GLY A 395 9.99 -2.82 12.53
CA GLY A 395 8.90 -3.66 12.05
C GLY A 395 9.34 -5.08 11.70
N ASP A 396 8.36 -5.98 11.68
CA ASP A 396 8.43 -7.38 11.31
C ASP A 396 7.79 -7.63 9.94
N GLY A 397 7.71 -6.59 9.11
CA GLY A 397 7.00 -6.66 7.85
C GLY A 397 5.67 -5.93 7.87
N TYR A 398 5.73 -4.59 7.98
CA TYR A 398 4.64 -3.79 7.41
C TYR A 398 4.53 -4.18 5.94
N SER A 399 3.52 -4.95 5.55
CA SER A 399 3.38 -5.39 4.17
C SER A 399 2.35 -4.57 3.43
N GLY A 400 2.08 -3.29 3.74
CA GLY A 400 1.48 -2.40 2.74
C GLY A 400 2.49 -2.09 1.64
N GLY A 401 2.04 -2.01 0.39
CA GLY A 401 2.84 -1.87 -0.83
C GLY A 401 2.02 -2.28 -2.06
N ARG A 402 2.13 -1.56 -3.18
CA ARG A 402 1.28 -1.80 -4.37
C ARG A 402 2.03 -2.59 -5.42
N ALA A 403 1.79 -3.90 -5.51
CA ALA A 403 2.11 -4.65 -6.72
C ALA A 403 1.30 -4.12 -7.91
N GLY A 404 1.81 -4.38 -9.11
CA GLY A 404 1.27 -3.88 -10.37
C GLY A 404 -0.24 -4.11 -10.50
N ALA A 405 -0.88 -3.19 -11.22
CA ALA A 405 -2.32 -3.18 -11.45
C ALA A 405 -2.75 -3.90 -12.75
N GLY A 406 -1.84 -4.67 -13.35
CA GLY A 406 -2.02 -5.33 -14.64
C GLY A 406 -2.09 -6.86 -14.51
N ALA A 407 -2.63 -7.51 -15.54
CA ALA A 407 -2.77 -8.96 -15.64
C ALA A 407 -1.43 -9.70 -15.53
N THR A 408 -0.33 -9.06 -15.94
CA THR A 408 1.03 -9.62 -15.88
C THR A 408 1.92 -8.86 -14.89
N SER A 409 1.42 -8.61 -13.68
CA SER A 409 2.18 -7.95 -12.60
C SER A 409 3.17 -8.87 -11.88
N PHE A 410 3.08 -10.18 -12.15
CA PHE A 410 4.02 -11.20 -11.71
C PHE A 410 4.60 -11.88 -12.95
N GLY A 411 5.91 -11.76 -13.14
CA GLY A 411 6.63 -12.43 -14.22
C GLY A 411 7.26 -13.71 -13.69
N TRP A 412 6.77 -14.86 -14.12
CA TRP A 412 7.30 -16.17 -13.75
C TRP A 412 8.35 -16.63 -14.75
N ASP A 413 9.53 -17.06 -14.29
CA ASP A 413 10.46 -17.79 -15.15
C ASP A 413 9.93 -19.21 -15.33
N VAL A 414 9.48 -19.56 -16.54
CA VAL A 414 8.94 -20.90 -16.83
C VAL A 414 9.99 -22.01 -16.78
N ASN A 415 11.29 -21.66 -16.80
CA ASN A 415 12.40 -22.61 -16.78
C ASN A 415 13.05 -22.74 -15.39
N ASP A 416 12.77 -21.82 -14.47
CA ASP A 416 13.37 -21.81 -13.13
C ASP A 416 12.31 -21.48 -12.04
N PRO A 417 11.92 -22.47 -11.20
CA PRO A 417 10.92 -22.25 -10.15
C PRO A 417 11.39 -21.31 -9.02
N GLU A 418 12.69 -21.04 -8.93
CA GLU A 418 13.26 -20.15 -7.91
C GLU A 418 13.31 -18.69 -8.40
N ARG A 419 13.06 -18.43 -9.69
CA ARG A 419 13.22 -17.10 -10.31
C ARG A 419 11.89 -16.49 -10.76
N PHE A 420 11.58 -15.30 -10.24
CA PHE A 420 10.44 -14.51 -10.70
C PHE A 420 10.59 -13.03 -10.35
N VAL A 421 9.85 -12.18 -11.08
CA VAL A 421 9.81 -10.73 -10.89
C VAL A 421 8.43 -10.30 -10.44
N ILE A 422 8.38 -9.41 -9.45
CA ILE A 422 7.18 -8.66 -9.08
C ILE A 422 7.33 -7.24 -9.64
N PHE A 423 6.41 -6.81 -10.49
CA PHE A 423 6.38 -5.48 -11.06
C PHE A 423 5.55 -4.57 -10.15
N LEU A 424 6.17 -3.57 -9.51
CA LEU A 424 5.50 -2.74 -8.50
C LEU A 424 5.10 -1.36 -9.03
N ILE A 425 4.00 -0.84 -8.48
CA ILE A 425 3.63 0.57 -8.60
C ILE A 425 4.58 1.40 -7.73
N ASP A 426 4.95 2.59 -8.21
CA ASP A 426 5.85 3.55 -7.58
C ASP A 426 7.29 3.10 -7.33
N TYR A 427 7.59 1.80 -7.22
CA TYR A 427 8.91 1.28 -6.79
C TYR A 427 9.70 0.52 -7.88
N GLY A 428 9.05 0.20 -9.01
CA GLY A 428 9.68 -0.56 -10.09
C GLY A 428 9.77 -2.07 -9.81
N PRO A 429 10.48 -2.85 -10.65
CA PRO A 429 10.49 -4.29 -10.55
C PRO A 429 11.46 -4.81 -9.49
N MET A 430 11.09 -5.91 -8.84
CA MET A 430 11.91 -6.65 -7.89
C MET A 430 12.06 -8.11 -8.31
N LEU A 431 13.29 -8.62 -8.31
CA LEU A 431 13.63 -9.98 -8.71
C LEU A 431 13.96 -10.82 -7.47
N THR A 432 13.50 -12.08 -7.49
CA THR A 432 14.04 -13.15 -6.66
C THR A 432 14.65 -14.24 -7.53
N THR A 433 15.63 -14.95 -6.98
CA THR A 433 16.29 -16.12 -7.57
C THR A 433 16.43 -17.26 -6.54
N ASP A 434 15.66 -17.19 -5.44
CA ASP A 434 15.70 -18.15 -4.33
C ASP A 434 14.30 -18.56 -3.88
N GLY A 435 13.32 -18.51 -4.79
CA GLY A 435 11.93 -18.89 -4.53
C GLY A 435 11.16 -17.90 -3.67
N GLY A 436 11.59 -16.62 -3.67
CA GLY A 436 10.96 -15.56 -2.90
C GLY A 436 11.39 -15.50 -1.42
N GLN A 437 12.53 -16.09 -1.08
CA GLN A 437 13.12 -15.95 0.26
C GLN A 437 13.78 -14.59 0.44
N THR A 438 14.39 -14.06 -0.62
CA THR A 438 14.98 -12.73 -0.71
C THR A 438 14.73 -12.09 -2.08
N PHE A 439 14.82 -10.76 -2.13
CA PHE A 439 14.57 -9.95 -3.32
C PHE A 439 15.67 -8.90 -3.51
N ARG A 440 15.82 -8.43 -4.75
CA ARG A 440 16.60 -7.24 -5.11
C ARG A 440 15.83 -6.35 -6.09
N THR A 441 15.99 -5.03 -5.97
CA THR A 441 15.41 -4.05 -6.90
C THR A 441 16.15 -4.07 -8.24
N LEU A 442 15.43 -3.89 -9.35
CA LEU A 442 16.01 -3.83 -10.69
C LEU A 442 16.29 -2.38 -11.20
N LYS A 443 16.26 -1.38 -10.32
CA LYS A 443 16.62 0.04 -10.52
C LYS A 443 16.30 0.62 -11.93
N ILE A 444 15.03 0.54 -12.34
CA ILE A 444 14.59 1.08 -13.63
C ILE A 444 14.63 2.63 -13.67
N PRO A 445 15.07 3.27 -14.77
CA PRO A 445 15.00 4.72 -14.92
C PRO A 445 13.54 5.22 -14.95
N ARG A 446 13.29 6.39 -14.35
CA ARG A 446 11.97 7.03 -14.39
C ARG A 446 11.60 7.43 -15.81
N TYR A 447 10.31 7.36 -16.14
CA TYR A 447 9.71 8.02 -17.31
C TYR A 447 8.68 9.03 -16.82
N SER A 448 8.75 10.27 -17.31
CA SER A 448 7.88 11.36 -16.87
C SER A 448 7.82 11.53 -15.33
N GLY A 449 8.96 11.34 -14.66
CA GLY A 449 9.08 11.48 -13.21
C GLY A 449 8.57 10.30 -12.37
N ALA A 450 8.08 9.22 -12.98
CA ALA A 450 7.56 8.03 -12.29
C ALA A 450 8.29 6.74 -12.70
N MET A 451 8.33 5.74 -11.82
CA MET A 451 8.97 4.43 -12.04
C MET A 451 8.01 3.27 -11.82
N THR A 452 6.71 3.52 -11.92
CA THR A 452 5.68 2.48 -11.82
C THR A 452 5.83 1.50 -12.97
N THR A 453 5.90 0.21 -12.63
CA THR A 453 5.88 -0.92 -13.57
C THR A 453 4.61 -1.73 -13.34
N PRO A 454 3.54 -1.54 -14.12
CA PRO A 454 2.25 -2.19 -13.86
C PRO A 454 2.12 -3.60 -14.46
N ALA A 455 3.02 -3.98 -15.37
CA ALA A 455 3.00 -5.24 -16.10
C ALA A 455 4.39 -5.50 -16.71
N GLY A 456 4.77 -6.76 -16.83
CA GLY A 456 6.00 -7.18 -17.49
C GLY A 456 6.09 -8.69 -17.63
N ALA A 457 7.16 -9.16 -18.27
CA ALA A 457 7.43 -10.57 -18.47
C ALA A 457 8.94 -10.86 -18.56
N LEU A 458 9.33 -12.07 -18.15
CA LEU A 458 10.66 -12.61 -18.38
C LEU A 458 10.64 -13.43 -19.67
N GLU A 459 11.74 -13.39 -20.42
CA GLU A 459 11.86 -14.19 -21.64
C GLU A 459 11.85 -15.70 -21.29
N PRO A 460 11.02 -16.53 -21.95
CA PRO A 460 10.87 -17.95 -21.61
C PRO A 460 12.01 -18.83 -22.17
N VAL A 461 13.26 -18.35 -22.09
CA VAL A 461 14.46 -19.06 -22.51
C VAL A 461 15.31 -19.36 -21.28
N ALA A 462 15.73 -20.62 -21.12
CA ALA A 462 16.52 -21.05 -19.98
C ALA A 462 17.80 -20.21 -19.82
N GLY A 463 17.97 -19.61 -18.63
CA GLY A 463 19.11 -18.74 -18.32
C GLY A 463 19.04 -17.34 -18.93
N SER A 464 17.94 -16.96 -19.59
CA SER A 464 17.80 -15.60 -20.13
C SER A 464 17.70 -14.56 -19.02
N GLN A 465 18.45 -13.48 -19.22
CA GLN A 465 18.44 -12.30 -18.37
C GLN A 465 17.52 -11.19 -18.91
N ARG A 466 16.76 -11.47 -19.97
CA ARG A 466 15.89 -10.49 -20.61
C ARG A 466 14.57 -10.33 -19.87
N ILE A 467 14.20 -9.08 -19.64
CA ILE A 467 12.92 -8.68 -19.03
C ILE A 467 12.35 -7.52 -19.84
N VAL A 468 11.06 -7.60 -20.16
CA VAL A 468 10.28 -6.53 -20.81
C VAL A 468 9.24 -6.03 -19.82
N THR A 469 9.14 -4.72 -19.65
CA THR A 469 8.16 -4.07 -18.77
C THR A 469 7.68 -2.76 -19.40
N ALA A 470 6.66 -2.15 -18.82
CA ALA A 470 6.35 -0.73 -19.02
C ALA A 470 6.84 0.09 -17.81
N VAL A 471 7.17 1.36 -18.02
CA VAL A 471 7.57 2.30 -16.97
C VAL A 471 6.96 3.68 -17.19
N GLY A 472 6.44 4.32 -16.13
CA GLY A 472 5.94 5.68 -16.18
C GLY A 472 4.88 6.00 -15.14
N GLY A 473 3.97 6.92 -15.43
CA GLY A 473 2.81 7.28 -14.60
C GLY A 473 1.64 6.28 -14.77
N TRP A 474 0.45 6.63 -14.28
CA TRP A 474 -0.74 5.75 -14.42
C TRP A 474 -1.25 5.63 -15.86
N ASP A 475 -1.16 6.72 -16.61
CA ASP A 475 -1.71 6.91 -17.96
C ASP A 475 -0.63 7.24 -19.01
N LYS A 476 0.61 7.48 -18.57
CA LYS A 476 1.75 7.84 -19.42
C LYS A 476 2.94 6.93 -19.16
N GLN A 477 3.02 5.82 -19.88
CA GLN A 477 4.08 4.83 -19.73
C GLN A 477 4.68 4.49 -21.08
N VAL A 478 5.97 4.15 -21.10
CA VAL A 478 6.67 3.62 -22.27
C VAL A 478 7.19 2.22 -21.98
N LEU A 479 7.49 1.48 -23.04
CA LEU A 479 8.12 0.16 -22.93
C LEU A 479 9.58 0.30 -22.50
N ALA A 480 10.07 -0.67 -21.75
CA ALA A 480 11.45 -0.74 -21.30
C ALA A 480 11.93 -2.19 -21.32
N VAL A 481 13.17 -2.39 -21.78
CA VAL A 481 13.80 -3.70 -21.89
C VAL A 481 15.16 -3.70 -21.22
N THR A 482 15.46 -4.77 -20.50
CA THR A 482 16.81 -5.09 -20.02
C THR A 482 17.22 -6.44 -20.60
N ASN A 483 18.52 -6.63 -20.85
CA ASN A 483 19.11 -7.91 -21.27
C ASN A 483 20.13 -8.45 -20.25
N ASN A 484 20.20 -7.82 -19.06
CA ASN A 484 21.16 -8.08 -18.01
C ASN A 484 20.51 -7.93 -16.63
N GLU A 485 19.28 -8.45 -16.49
CA GLU A 485 18.51 -8.47 -15.25
C GLU A 485 18.47 -7.13 -14.48
N GLY A 486 18.25 -6.04 -15.21
CA GLY A 486 18.05 -4.72 -14.66
C GLY A 486 19.32 -3.94 -14.31
N GLU A 487 20.51 -4.44 -14.64
CA GLU A 487 21.75 -3.64 -14.53
C GLU A 487 21.70 -2.41 -15.45
N SER A 488 21.12 -2.56 -16.64
CA SER A 488 20.79 -1.44 -17.53
C SER A 488 19.46 -1.65 -18.25
N TRP A 489 18.83 -0.52 -18.62
CA TRP A 489 17.53 -0.48 -19.27
C TRP A 489 17.55 0.40 -20.51
N THR A 490 16.89 -0.08 -21.56
CA THR A 490 16.56 0.69 -22.76
C THR A 490 15.08 1.05 -22.70
N GLN A 491 14.75 2.32 -22.50
CA GLN A 491 13.39 2.82 -22.69
C GLN A 491 13.11 3.02 -24.18
N ILE A 492 11.90 2.68 -24.62
CA ILE A 492 11.48 2.67 -26.02
C ILE A 492 10.29 3.61 -26.14
N PRO A 493 10.52 4.92 -26.33
CA PRO A 493 9.45 5.93 -26.38
C PRO A 493 8.73 5.99 -27.73
N VAL A 494 9.30 5.38 -28.77
CA VAL A 494 8.73 5.32 -30.12
C VAL A 494 8.86 3.93 -30.73
N ASP A 495 7.91 3.58 -31.58
CA ASP A 495 7.92 2.37 -32.40
C ASP A 495 8.91 2.49 -33.57
N LYS A 496 9.06 1.42 -34.37
CA LYS A 496 10.00 1.40 -35.51
C LYS A 496 9.67 2.39 -36.63
N TYR A 497 8.48 3.01 -36.61
CA TYR A 497 8.02 4.02 -37.54
C TYR A 497 8.07 5.44 -36.95
N GLY A 498 8.55 5.59 -35.71
CA GLY A 498 8.65 6.87 -35.02
C GLY A 498 7.37 7.33 -34.31
N ASN A 499 6.33 6.49 -34.22
CA ASN A 499 5.12 6.83 -33.46
C ASN A 499 5.32 6.57 -31.97
N SER A 500 4.69 7.38 -31.11
CA SER A 500 4.77 7.19 -29.65
C SER A 500 4.30 5.80 -29.20
N THR A 501 5.07 5.19 -28.29
CA THR A 501 4.68 3.99 -27.53
C THR A 501 3.99 4.33 -26.21
N GLU A 502 3.68 5.61 -25.96
CA GLU A 502 3.02 6.01 -24.73
C GLU A 502 1.62 5.39 -24.62
N ASP A 503 1.38 4.60 -23.58
CA ASP A 503 0.08 3.96 -23.29
C ASP A 503 -0.07 3.69 -21.77
N SER A 504 -1.22 3.15 -21.37
CA SER A 504 -1.45 2.53 -20.06
C SER A 504 -1.35 1.01 -20.20
N TYR A 505 -0.16 0.47 -20.00
CA TYR A 505 0.09 -0.97 -20.13
C TYR A 505 -0.50 -1.72 -18.94
N LYS A 506 -1.25 -2.78 -19.24
CA LYS A 506 -1.80 -3.73 -18.25
C LYS A 506 -1.46 -5.18 -18.56
N PHE A 507 -0.90 -5.43 -19.75
CA PHE A 507 -0.56 -6.76 -20.22
C PHE A 507 0.72 -6.67 -21.05
N ILE A 508 1.70 -7.48 -20.67
CA ILE A 508 2.95 -7.73 -21.40
C ILE A 508 3.25 -9.21 -21.28
N ALA A 509 3.43 -9.89 -22.40
CA ALA A 509 3.75 -11.32 -22.42
C ALA A 509 4.62 -11.68 -23.63
N PHE A 510 5.56 -12.60 -23.43
CA PHE A 510 6.24 -13.27 -24.53
C PHE A 510 5.33 -14.29 -25.18
N HIS A 511 5.54 -14.53 -26.47
CA HIS A 511 4.93 -15.66 -27.15
C HIS A 511 5.53 -16.97 -26.60
N PRO A 512 4.71 -17.91 -26.06
CA PRO A 512 5.20 -19.07 -25.32
C PRO A 512 6.05 -20.06 -26.14
N GLN A 513 5.88 -20.10 -27.48
CA GLN A 513 6.67 -20.98 -28.37
C GLN A 513 7.72 -20.25 -29.22
N ASP A 514 7.77 -18.91 -29.19
CA ASP A 514 8.68 -18.09 -30.00
C ASP A 514 9.09 -16.86 -29.18
N PRO A 515 10.15 -16.95 -28.37
CA PRO A 515 10.56 -15.88 -27.46
C PRO A 515 11.06 -14.62 -28.17
N SER A 516 11.21 -14.62 -29.50
CA SER A 516 11.47 -13.39 -30.26
C SER A 516 10.23 -12.49 -30.32
N ILE A 517 9.03 -13.04 -30.13
CA ILE A 517 7.78 -12.30 -30.18
C ILE A 517 7.35 -11.85 -28.79
N VAL A 518 7.00 -10.57 -28.66
CA VAL A 518 6.47 -9.98 -27.42
C VAL A 518 5.22 -9.17 -27.73
N TYR A 519 4.19 -9.34 -26.92
CA TYR A 519 2.95 -8.54 -26.96
C TYR A 519 2.92 -7.59 -25.79
N ALA A 520 2.58 -6.32 -26.03
CA ALA A 520 2.42 -5.31 -24.99
C ALA A 520 1.35 -4.29 -25.39
N GLY A 521 0.14 -4.39 -24.83
CA GLY A 521 -0.98 -3.53 -25.23
C GLY A 521 -1.25 -3.60 -26.74
N CYS A 522 -1.23 -2.47 -27.44
CA CYS A 522 -1.35 -2.44 -28.92
C CYS A 522 0.00 -2.55 -29.65
N PHE A 523 1.05 -3.03 -29.00
CA PHE A 523 2.36 -3.19 -29.62
C PHE A 523 2.79 -4.65 -29.67
N LYS A 524 3.48 -5.00 -30.75
CA LYS A 524 4.13 -6.29 -30.97
C LYS A 524 5.59 -6.08 -31.31
N SER A 525 6.45 -6.93 -30.77
CA SER A 525 7.87 -7.03 -31.15
C SER A 525 8.14 -8.39 -31.80
N PHE A 526 9.17 -8.44 -32.65
CA PHE A 526 9.69 -9.66 -33.31
C PHE A 526 11.18 -9.89 -33.02
N ASP A 527 11.76 -9.11 -32.12
CA ASP A 527 13.19 -9.15 -31.78
C ASP A 527 13.39 -9.10 -30.25
N GLY A 528 12.42 -9.64 -29.50
CA GLY A 528 12.48 -9.73 -28.05
C GLY A 528 12.25 -8.42 -27.33
N GLY A 529 11.63 -7.44 -27.98
CA GLY A 529 11.31 -6.13 -27.44
C GLY A 529 12.31 -5.03 -27.80
N ALA A 530 13.27 -5.26 -28.70
CA ALA A 530 14.21 -4.22 -29.12
C ALA A 530 13.53 -3.17 -30.02
N THR A 531 12.67 -3.62 -30.93
CA THR A 531 11.82 -2.77 -31.76
C THR A 531 10.36 -3.23 -31.70
N TRP A 532 9.46 -2.31 -31.98
CA TRP A 532 8.02 -2.52 -31.84
C TRP A 532 7.27 -2.00 -33.05
N GLU A 533 6.13 -2.62 -33.34
CA GLU A 533 5.14 -2.14 -34.29
C GLU A 533 3.76 -2.13 -33.64
N LYS A 534 2.92 -1.20 -34.10
CA LYS A 534 1.57 -1.03 -33.58
C LYS A 534 0.57 -1.97 -34.26
N LEU A 535 -0.15 -2.74 -33.46
CA LEU A 535 -1.30 -3.55 -33.85
C LEU A 535 -2.57 -2.70 -33.94
N SER A 536 -3.58 -3.22 -34.66
CA SER A 536 -4.89 -2.58 -34.78
C SER A 536 -5.74 -2.66 -33.50
N LYS A 537 -5.45 -3.61 -32.59
CA LYS A 537 -6.12 -3.79 -31.30
C LYS A 537 -5.12 -4.03 -30.17
N LYS A 538 -5.55 -3.78 -28.92
CA LYS A 538 -4.77 -4.06 -27.70
C LYS A 538 -4.92 -5.52 -27.31
N VAL A 539 -3.81 -6.26 -27.28
CA VAL A 539 -3.75 -7.62 -26.76
C VAL A 539 -4.01 -7.59 -25.25
N ALA A 540 -4.94 -8.42 -24.80
CA ALA A 540 -5.35 -8.57 -23.41
C ALA A 540 -5.04 -9.96 -22.84
N ALA A 541 -4.91 -10.98 -23.68
CA ALA A 541 -4.48 -12.32 -23.30
C ALA A 541 -3.81 -13.05 -24.48
N VAL A 542 -2.94 -13.99 -24.15
CA VAL A 542 -2.29 -14.92 -25.09
C VAL A 542 -2.69 -16.34 -24.69
N TYR A 543 -3.05 -17.17 -25.67
CA TYR A 543 -3.36 -18.58 -25.40
C TYR A 543 -2.07 -19.36 -25.08
N PRO A 544 -1.98 -20.02 -23.91
CA PRO A 544 -0.71 -20.64 -23.48
C PRO A 544 -0.17 -21.73 -24.43
N ALA A 545 -1.05 -22.53 -25.04
CA ALA A 545 -0.63 -23.64 -25.90
C ALA A 545 -0.26 -23.21 -27.33
N ASN A 546 -0.67 -22.01 -27.77
CA ASN A 546 -0.30 -21.44 -29.07
C ASN A 546 -0.31 -19.91 -29.01
N GLY A 547 0.89 -19.32 -28.98
CA GLY A 547 1.09 -17.88 -28.84
C GLY A 547 0.62 -17.02 -30.03
N ASP A 548 0.37 -17.62 -31.19
CA ASP A 548 -0.24 -16.92 -32.33
C ASP A 548 -1.73 -16.61 -32.05
N ILE A 549 -2.32 -17.30 -31.08
CA ILE A 549 -3.71 -17.07 -30.68
C ILE A 549 -3.73 -16.04 -29.55
N VAL A 550 -4.22 -14.85 -29.89
CA VAL A 550 -4.30 -13.70 -28.97
C VAL A 550 -5.69 -13.10 -28.95
N TYR A 551 -6.05 -12.50 -27.82
CA TYR A 551 -7.37 -11.93 -27.60
C TYR A 551 -7.28 -10.43 -27.30
N ALA A 552 -8.28 -9.69 -27.75
CA ALA A 552 -8.43 -8.26 -27.49
C ALA A 552 -9.83 -7.93 -26.99
N VAL A 553 -9.93 -6.89 -26.18
CA VAL A 553 -11.18 -6.36 -25.64
C VAL A 553 -11.38 -4.94 -26.14
N GLU A 554 -12.51 -4.66 -26.79
CA GLU A 554 -12.94 -3.29 -27.05
C GLU A 554 -14.11 -2.92 -26.14
N LYS A 555 -13.94 -1.82 -25.41
CA LYS A 555 -14.96 -1.27 -24.51
C LYS A 555 -15.88 -0.33 -25.29
N ILE A 556 -17.05 -0.83 -25.65
CA ILE A 556 -18.24 0.00 -25.90
C ILE A 556 -19.18 -0.28 -24.69
N THR A 557 -20.32 0.39 -24.55
CA THR A 557 -21.31 0.07 -23.49
C THR A 557 -21.67 -1.44 -23.43
N THR A 558 -21.39 -2.18 -24.50
CA THR A 558 -21.20 -3.64 -24.55
C THR A 558 -19.75 -3.96 -24.95
N SER A 559 -19.12 -4.96 -24.32
CA SER A 559 -17.75 -5.37 -24.72
C SER A 559 -17.82 -6.33 -25.90
N VAL A 560 -16.95 -6.11 -26.88
CA VAL A 560 -16.68 -7.10 -27.95
C VAL A 560 -15.29 -7.66 -27.71
N ILE A 561 -15.22 -9.00 -27.64
CA ILE A 561 -13.97 -9.74 -27.56
C ILE A 561 -13.61 -10.20 -28.96
N TYR A 562 -12.37 -9.97 -29.35
CA TYR A 562 -11.81 -10.40 -30.62
C TYR A 562 -10.77 -11.48 -30.39
N LYS A 563 -10.75 -12.47 -31.27
CA LYS A 563 -9.73 -13.52 -31.38
C LYS A 563 -8.93 -13.27 -32.65
N SER A 564 -7.61 -13.39 -32.54
CA SER A 564 -6.68 -13.47 -33.67
C SER A 564 -6.00 -14.83 -33.60
N GLY A 565 -5.77 -15.47 -34.76
CA GLY A 565 -4.99 -16.70 -34.87
C GLY A 565 -3.67 -16.52 -35.62
N ASP A 566 -3.30 -15.27 -35.91
CA ASP A 566 -2.10 -14.87 -36.66
C ASP A 566 -1.25 -13.86 -35.88
N GLY A 567 -1.32 -13.94 -34.54
CA GLY A 567 -0.54 -13.13 -33.63
C GLY A 567 -0.87 -11.65 -33.71
N GLY A 568 -2.15 -11.30 -33.90
CA GLY A 568 -2.69 -9.94 -33.84
C GLY A 568 -2.72 -9.18 -35.17
N ALA A 569 -2.40 -9.83 -36.31
CA ALA A 569 -2.44 -9.19 -37.62
C ALA A 569 -3.89 -9.02 -38.11
N THR A 570 -4.74 -10.03 -37.95
CA THR A 570 -6.17 -9.99 -38.22
C THR A 570 -6.99 -10.40 -37.01
N TRP A 571 -8.22 -9.87 -36.92
CA TRP A 571 -9.09 -10.01 -35.74
C TRP A 571 -10.51 -10.39 -36.16
N THR A 572 -11.05 -11.42 -35.53
CA THR A 572 -12.45 -11.84 -35.68
C THR A 572 -13.18 -11.64 -34.35
N GLY A 573 -14.30 -10.92 -34.36
CA GLY A 573 -15.13 -10.75 -33.17
C GLY A 573 -15.83 -12.06 -32.82
N LEU A 574 -15.90 -12.39 -31.52
CA LEU A 574 -16.75 -13.48 -31.05
C LEU A 574 -18.22 -13.14 -31.33
N THR A 575 -18.98 -14.14 -31.74
CA THR A 575 -20.30 -13.98 -32.38
C THR A 575 -21.40 -13.46 -31.44
N ALA A 576 -21.22 -13.58 -30.12
CA ALA A 576 -22.12 -13.02 -29.11
C ALA A 576 -21.45 -11.84 -28.38
N PRO A 577 -21.94 -10.60 -28.56
CA PRO A 577 -21.42 -9.46 -27.79
C PRO A 577 -21.80 -9.60 -26.32
N LEU A 578 -20.89 -9.16 -25.43
CA LEU A 578 -21.09 -9.27 -24.00
C LEU A 578 -21.70 -7.98 -23.45
N ALA A 579 -22.86 -8.08 -22.79
CA ALA A 579 -23.57 -6.96 -22.17
C ALA A 579 -22.95 -6.53 -20.82
N ALA A 580 -21.62 -6.43 -20.77
CA ALA A 580 -20.87 -5.99 -19.60
C ALA A 580 -19.55 -5.33 -20.02
N THR A 581 -18.96 -4.53 -19.13
CA THR A 581 -17.57 -4.06 -19.32
C THR A 581 -16.61 -5.14 -18.83
N VAL A 582 -15.67 -5.53 -19.69
CA VAL A 582 -14.58 -6.46 -19.34
C VAL A 582 -13.35 -5.67 -18.86
N SER A 583 -12.81 -6.05 -17.70
CA SER A 583 -11.60 -5.44 -17.13
C SER A 583 -10.34 -6.24 -17.43
N GLU A 584 -10.45 -7.57 -17.35
CA GLU A 584 -9.35 -8.51 -17.52
C GLU A 584 -9.93 -9.85 -18.02
N MET A 585 -9.07 -10.69 -18.61
CA MET A 585 -9.44 -12.00 -19.11
C MET A 585 -8.32 -13.01 -18.92
N ALA A 586 -8.73 -14.27 -18.73
CA ALA A 586 -7.86 -15.44 -18.69
C ALA A 586 -8.40 -16.50 -19.65
N VAL A 587 -7.49 -17.27 -20.25
CA VAL A 587 -7.83 -18.33 -21.22
C VAL A 587 -7.43 -19.66 -20.62
N ASP A 588 -8.32 -20.65 -20.72
CA ASP A 588 -8.01 -22.02 -20.32
C ASP A 588 -6.76 -22.51 -21.08
N PRO A 589 -5.71 -23.01 -20.39
CA PRO A 589 -4.48 -23.48 -21.01
C PRO A 589 -4.67 -24.63 -22.01
N GLY A 590 -5.73 -25.41 -21.89
CA GLY A 590 -6.02 -26.56 -22.75
C GLY A 590 -7.13 -26.33 -23.78
N ASN A 591 -7.80 -25.18 -23.75
CA ASN A 591 -8.93 -24.89 -24.63
C ASN A 591 -9.03 -23.38 -24.98
N GLU A 592 -8.64 -23.03 -26.20
CA GLU A 592 -8.69 -21.66 -26.73
C GLU A 592 -10.11 -21.06 -26.83
N ASP A 593 -11.15 -21.89 -26.75
CA ASP A 593 -12.54 -21.45 -26.79
C ASP A 593 -13.18 -21.42 -25.39
N HIS A 594 -12.39 -21.63 -24.34
CA HIS A 594 -12.84 -21.49 -22.96
C HIS A 594 -12.16 -20.27 -22.29
N ILE A 595 -12.91 -19.17 -22.19
CA ILE A 595 -12.39 -17.87 -21.78
C ILE A 595 -13.15 -17.38 -20.55
N TYR A 596 -12.42 -16.90 -19.55
CA TYR A 596 -12.96 -16.28 -18.35
C TYR A 596 -12.72 -14.77 -18.38
N ALA A 597 -13.77 -13.98 -18.23
CA ALA A 597 -13.72 -12.52 -18.26
C ALA A 597 -14.17 -11.91 -16.93
N ALA A 598 -13.31 -11.11 -16.30
CA ALA A 598 -13.66 -10.28 -15.15
C ALA A 598 -14.53 -9.09 -15.61
N CYS A 599 -15.76 -9.01 -15.12
CA CYS A 599 -16.75 -8.08 -15.63
C CYS A 599 -17.37 -7.18 -14.55
N SER A 600 -17.92 -6.05 -14.98
CA SER A 600 -18.70 -5.13 -14.12
C SER A 600 -19.93 -5.77 -13.45
N VAL A 601 -20.33 -6.96 -13.88
CA VAL A 601 -21.51 -7.70 -13.42
C VAL A 601 -21.17 -9.06 -12.79
N GLY A 602 -19.89 -9.37 -12.56
CA GLY A 602 -19.42 -10.66 -12.05
C GLY A 602 -18.36 -11.30 -12.95
N VAL A 603 -18.39 -12.61 -13.11
CA VAL A 603 -17.50 -13.34 -14.03
C VAL A 603 -18.30 -13.84 -15.22
N CYS A 604 -17.84 -13.56 -16.44
CA CYS A 604 -18.47 -14.07 -17.67
C CYS A 604 -17.58 -15.14 -18.30
N ILE A 605 -18.18 -16.26 -18.70
CA ILE A 605 -17.48 -17.43 -19.22
C ILE A 605 -17.96 -17.68 -20.65
N TRP A 606 -17.02 -17.80 -21.57
CA TRP A 606 -17.26 -18.20 -22.95
C TRP A 606 -16.93 -19.69 -23.11
N ASP A 607 -17.82 -20.46 -23.73
CA ASP A 607 -17.66 -21.91 -23.95
C ASP A 607 -17.36 -22.30 -25.40
N GLY A 608 -17.10 -21.32 -26.27
CA GLY A 608 -16.95 -21.50 -27.71
C GLY A 608 -18.19 -21.11 -28.52
N SER A 609 -19.33 -20.96 -27.85
CA SER A 609 -20.61 -20.69 -28.51
C SER A 609 -21.40 -19.56 -27.87
N ALA A 610 -21.39 -19.45 -26.54
CA ALA A 610 -22.19 -18.50 -25.79
C ALA A 610 -21.48 -17.98 -24.54
N TRP A 611 -21.93 -16.82 -24.06
CA TRP A 611 -21.52 -16.26 -22.77
C TRP A 611 -22.48 -16.69 -21.67
N THR A 612 -21.94 -17.18 -20.55
CA THR A 612 -22.65 -17.36 -19.29
C THR A 612 -22.13 -16.37 -18.25
N THR A 613 -23.02 -15.64 -17.59
CA THR A 613 -22.65 -14.69 -16.51
C THR A 613 -22.87 -15.32 -15.14
N LYS A 614 -21.85 -15.23 -14.29
CA LYS A 614 -21.82 -15.72 -12.91
C LYS A 614 -21.95 -14.55 -11.93
N THR A 615 -22.77 -14.74 -10.91
CA THR A 615 -23.25 -13.69 -10.00
C THR A 615 -23.22 -14.14 -8.54
N ASP A 616 -23.84 -13.37 -7.65
CA ASP A 616 -24.08 -13.75 -6.26
C ASP A 616 -24.91 -15.04 -6.12
N ALA A 617 -25.75 -15.37 -7.10
CA ALA A 617 -26.46 -16.66 -7.13
C ALA A 617 -25.51 -17.87 -7.31
N ASP A 618 -24.30 -17.65 -7.86
CA ASP A 618 -23.27 -18.66 -8.09
C ASP A 618 -22.17 -18.63 -7.01
N GLY A 619 -22.32 -17.81 -5.96
CA GLY A 619 -21.36 -17.67 -4.85
C GLY A 619 -20.41 -16.47 -4.96
N LEU A 620 -20.53 -15.61 -5.98
CA LEU A 620 -19.76 -14.36 -6.08
C LEU A 620 -20.41 -13.23 -5.24
N GLU A 621 -20.40 -13.39 -3.91
CA GLU A 621 -20.97 -12.47 -2.91
C GLU A 621 -20.74 -10.98 -3.20
N ARG A 622 -21.79 -10.15 -3.21
CA ARG A 622 -21.68 -8.69 -3.42
C ARG A 622 -20.81 -8.02 -2.36
N ASP A 623 -20.13 -6.94 -2.74
CA ASP A 623 -19.39 -6.12 -1.77
C ASP A 623 -20.32 -5.26 -0.89
N TRP A 624 -19.74 -4.54 0.08
CA TRP A 624 -20.46 -3.61 0.97
C TRP A 624 -21.30 -2.56 0.22
N PHE A 625 -20.90 -2.20 -1.00
CA PHE A 625 -21.59 -1.24 -1.86
C PHE A 625 -22.62 -1.92 -2.79
N SER A 626 -22.96 -3.19 -2.52
CA SER A 626 -23.85 -4.03 -3.32
C SER A 626 -23.37 -4.30 -4.76
N SER A 627 -22.07 -4.14 -5.00
CA SER A 627 -21.45 -4.30 -6.31
C SER A 627 -20.98 -5.73 -6.59
N LEU A 628 -21.12 -6.15 -7.85
CA LEU A 628 -20.54 -7.40 -8.39
C LEU A 628 -19.26 -7.16 -9.21
N ASN A 629 -18.77 -5.92 -9.25
CA ASN A 629 -17.68 -5.53 -10.14
C ASN A 629 -16.42 -6.36 -9.88
N THR A 630 -16.14 -7.27 -10.81
CA THR A 630 -14.98 -8.14 -10.81
C THR A 630 -13.96 -7.56 -11.78
N ARG A 631 -12.72 -7.42 -11.33
CA ARG A 631 -11.69 -6.70 -12.07
C ARG A 631 -10.50 -7.57 -12.46
N TYR A 632 -10.21 -8.59 -11.66
CA TYR A 632 -9.05 -9.45 -11.81
C TYR A 632 -9.50 -10.89 -11.99
N ILE A 633 -8.83 -11.65 -12.87
CA ILE A 633 -9.12 -13.06 -13.09
C ILE A 633 -7.88 -13.79 -13.56
N THR A 634 -7.66 -15.00 -13.04
CA THR A 634 -6.55 -15.86 -13.47
C THR A 634 -6.95 -17.33 -13.36
N VAL A 635 -6.35 -18.17 -14.20
CA VAL A 635 -6.59 -19.61 -14.23
C VAL A 635 -5.30 -20.35 -13.90
N ASP A 636 -5.42 -21.40 -13.11
CA ASP A 636 -4.32 -22.29 -12.80
C ASP A 636 -3.90 -23.07 -14.06
N GLN A 637 -2.68 -22.82 -14.52
CA GLN A 637 -2.15 -23.39 -15.76
C GLN A 637 -2.00 -24.92 -15.70
N ARG A 638 -1.98 -25.51 -14.50
CA ARG A 638 -1.83 -26.96 -14.29
C ARG A 638 -3.16 -27.67 -14.13
N TYR A 639 -4.16 -26.95 -13.61
CA TYR A 639 -5.48 -27.47 -13.29
C TYR A 639 -6.55 -26.46 -13.74
N PRO A 640 -6.95 -26.49 -15.02
CA PRO A 640 -7.81 -25.46 -15.62
C PRO A 640 -9.21 -25.37 -15.02
N ASN A 641 -9.61 -26.35 -14.20
CA ASN A 641 -10.83 -26.28 -13.40
C ASN A 641 -10.74 -25.29 -12.24
N ILE A 642 -9.55 -24.77 -11.93
CA ILE A 642 -9.29 -23.86 -10.82
C ILE A 642 -9.08 -22.44 -11.34
N ILE A 643 -9.96 -21.54 -10.93
CA ILE A 643 -9.97 -20.14 -11.36
C ILE A 643 -10.08 -19.25 -10.13
N TYR A 644 -9.36 -18.13 -10.16
CA TYR A 644 -9.40 -17.11 -9.13
C TYR A 644 -9.93 -15.81 -9.71
N ALA A 645 -10.80 -15.14 -8.97
CA ALA A 645 -11.37 -13.84 -9.35
C ALA A 645 -11.22 -12.83 -8.20
N GLY A 646 -10.98 -11.56 -8.54
CA GLY A 646 -10.79 -10.48 -7.58
C GLY A 646 -11.73 -9.31 -7.85
N LYS A 647 -12.37 -8.80 -6.78
CA LYS A 647 -13.31 -7.68 -6.88
C LYS A 647 -12.67 -6.31 -6.76
N TRP A 648 -13.41 -5.30 -7.22
CA TRP A 648 -13.03 -3.89 -7.11
C TRP A 648 -14.26 -2.99 -6.96
N CYS A 649 -14.28 -2.12 -5.96
CA CYS A 649 -15.43 -1.27 -5.63
C CYS A 649 -15.38 0.13 -6.27
N SER A 650 -14.69 0.29 -7.41
CA SER A 650 -14.81 1.49 -8.25
C SER A 650 -14.63 2.84 -7.51
N TRP A 651 -13.59 2.95 -6.69
CA TRP A 651 -13.26 4.14 -5.89
C TRP A 651 -14.24 4.49 -4.77
N GLN A 652 -15.24 3.66 -4.48
CA GLN A 652 -16.17 3.87 -3.37
C GLN A 652 -15.53 3.52 -2.01
N GLY A 653 -14.41 2.82 -1.97
CA GLY A 653 -13.75 2.39 -0.73
C GLY A 653 -12.86 1.18 -0.98
N HIS A 654 -12.83 0.26 -0.03
CA HIS A 654 -12.33 -1.09 -0.27
C HIS A 654 -13.46 -2.09 -0.57
N SER A 655 -13.16 -3.11 -1.37
CA SER A 655 -14.10 -4.11 -1.87
C SER A 655 -13.89 -5.46 -1.22
N ASN A 656 -14.92 -6.29 -1.32
CA ASN A 656 -14.89 -7.66 -0.84
C ASN A 656 -14.27 -8.58 -1.91
N GLY A 657 -12.98 -8.89 -1.79
CA GLY A 657 -12.58 -10.28 -1.74
C GLY A 657 -12.02 -10.96 -3.01
N VAL A 658 -11.32 -12.04 -2.72
CA VAL A 658 -10.78 -13.01 -3.67
C VAL A 658 -11.65 -14.24 -3.64
N PHE A 659 -12.08 -14.70 -4.81
CA PHE A 659 -12.96 -15.85 -4.98
C PHE A 659 -12.21 -16.94 -5.72
N ARG A 660 -12.57 -18.19 -5.43
CA ARG A 660 -12.07 -19.37 -6.13
C ARG A 660 -13.22 -20.18 -6.68
N SER A 661 -13.05 -20.70 -7.88
CA SER A 661 -13.82 -21.81 -8.43
C SER A 661 -12.92 -23.02 -8.58
N GLN A 662 -13.48 -24.22 -8.40
CA GLN A 662 -12.80 -25.51 -8.62
C GLN A 662 -13.52 -26.37 -9.66
N ASP A 663 -14.50 -25.80 -10.35
CA ASP A 663 -15.42 -26.47 -11.27
C ASP A 663 -15.62 -25.66 -12.55
N TYR A 664 -14.52 -25.11 -13.09
CA TYR A 664 -14.53 -24.35 -14.35
C TYR A 664 -15.40 -23.09 -14.29
N GLY A 665 -15.47 -22.43 -13.13
CA GLY A 665 -16.21 -21.20 -12.91
C GLY A 665 -17.71 -21.41 -12.70
N ALA A 666 -18.17 -22.65 -12.54
CA ALA A 666 -19.58 -22.94 -12.34
C ALA A 666 -20.09 -22.43 -10.99
N THR A 667 -19.32 -22.66 -9.92
CA THR A 667 -19.57 -22.15 -8.56
C THR A 667 -18.33 -21.46 -7.99
N TRP A 668 -18.56 -20.54 -7.06
CA TRP A 668 -17.52 -19.70 -6.47
C TRP A 668 -17.59 -19.73 -4.94
N GLU A 669 -16.43 -19.75 -4.30
CA GLU A 669 -16.28 -19.61 -2.87
C GLU A 669 -15.43 -18.38 -2.54
N ASN A 670 -15.78 -17.66 -1.48
CA ASN A 670 -14.99 -16.54 -0.99
C ASN A 670 -13.77 -17.08 -0.21
N ILE A 671 -12.56 -16.85 -0.73
CA ILE A 671 -11.30 -17.31 -0.13
C ILE A 671 -10.49 -16.17 0.50
N THR A 672 -11.08 -14.99 0.69
CA THR A 672 -10.42 -13.86 1.35
C THR A 672 -9.91 -14.23 2.75
N GLY A 673 -10.63 -15.11 3.45
CA GLY A 673 -10.26 -15.63 4.76
C GLY A 673 -10.11 -14.52 5.81
N LYS A 674 -9.02 -14.56 6.60
CA LYS A 674 -8.75 -13.60 7.68
C LYS A 674 -8.17 -12.27 7.22
N LEU A 675 -8.03 -12.02 5.92
CA LEU A 675 -7.60 -10.72 5.40
C LEU A 675 -8.64 -9.61 5.65
N GLY A 676 -9.85 -9.98 6.08
CA GLY A 676 -10.96 -9.07 6.36
C GLY A 676 -11.82 -8.82 5.12
N PRO A 677 -13.11 -8.50 5.28
CA PRO A 677 -13.99 -8.18 4.15
C PRO A 677 -13.58 -6.91 3.40
N GLU A 678 -12.65 -6.11 3.93
CA GLU A 678 -12.21 -4.83 3.36
C GLU A 678 -10.95 -4.97 2.48
N PHE A 679 -10.69 -6.16 1.94
CA PHE A 679 -9.46 -6.44 1.20
C PHE A 679 -9.64 -6.36 -0.33
N THR A 680 -9.08 -5.32 -0.95
CA THR A 680 -9.14 -5.10 -2.40
C THR A 680 -7.89 -5.65 -3.12
N PRO A 681 -8.00 -6.71 -3.95
CA PRO A 681 -6.92 -7.13 -4.84
C PRO A 681 -6.65 -6.09 -5.94
N TRP A 682 -5.41 -6.07 -6.44
CA TRP A 682 -4.94 -5.25 -7.54
C TRP A 682 -4.36 -6.07 -8.70
N SER A 683 -4.03 -7.33 -8.45
CA SER A 683 -3.61 -8.32 -9.43
C SER A 683 -3.69 -9.72 -8.80
N LEU A 684 -3.88 -10.73 -9.64
CA LEU A 684 -3.90 -12.14 -9.26
C LEU A 684 -3.06 -12.92 -10.25
N SER A 685 -2.17 -13.80 -9.77
CA SER A 685 -1.36 -14.64 -10.65
C SER A 685 -0.99 -15.95 -9.99
N VAL A 686 -1.24 -17.07 -10.67
CA VAL A 686 -0.87 -18.40 -10.18
C VAL A 686 0.58 -18.67 -10.57
N ASN A 687 1.41 -19.03 -9.58
CA ASN A 687 2.76 -19.51 -9.85
C ASN A 687 2.67 -20.84 -10.64
N PRO A 688 3.19 -20.91 -11.88
CA PRO A 688 3.02 -22.08 -12.75
C PRO A 688 3.76 -23.32 -12.23
N HIS A 689 4.73 -23.16 -11.33
CA HIS A 689 5.51 -24.27 -10.76
C HIS A 689 4.90 -24.83 -9.48
N SER A 690 4.42 -23.95 -8.59
CA SER A 690 3.90 -24.35 -7.27
C SER A 690 2.37 -24.36 -7.20
N GLY A 691 1.68 -23.60 -8.05
CA GLY A 691 0.22 -23.35 -8.01
C GLY A 691 -0.23 -22.49 -6.84
N GLU A 692 0.71 -21.92 -6.07
CA GLU A 692 0.36 -20.87 -5.13
C GLU A 692 -0.21 -19.68 -5.91
N ILE A 693 -1.35 -19.17 -5.44
CA ILE A 693 -1.91 -17.93 -5.97
C ILE A 693 -1.23 -16.76 -5.26
N TYR A 694 -0.67 -15.86 -6.05
CA TYR A 694 -0.12 -14.58 -5.60
C TYR A 694 -1.13 -13.48 -5.88
N MET A 695 -1.23 -12.55 -4.94
CA MET A 695 -2.12 -11.41 -5.00
C MET A 695 -1.36 -10.14 -4.68
N GLY A 696 -1.43 -9.17 -5.58
CA GLY A 696 -1.09 -7.79 -5.28
C GLY A 696 -2.27 -7.05 -4.64
N SER A 697 -2.02 -6.12 -3.73
CA SER A 697 -3.07 -5.28 -3.13
C SER A 697 -2.51 -3.91 -2.70
N SER A 698 -3.33 -3.02 -2.13
CA SER A 698 -2.77 -1.85 -1.42
C SER A 698 -2.26 -2.20 -0.01
N HIS A 699 -2.59 -3.39 0.48
CA HIS A 699 -2.16 -3.95 1.75
C HIS A 699 -1.04 -4.98 1.59
N GLY A 700 -0.34 -4.96 0.45
CA GLY A 700 0.79 -5.83 0.16
C GLY A 700 0.62 -6.84 -0.92
N THR A 701 1.71 -7.57 -1.14
CA THR A 701 1.71 -8.85 -1.84
C THR A 701 1.50 -10.01 -0.87
N TRP A 702 0.54 -10.86 -1.20
CA TRP A 702 0.15 -12.03 -0.42
C TRP A 702 0.18 -13.28 -1.28
N LYS A 703 0.33 -14.44 -0.65
CA LYS A 703 0.18 -15.73 -1.33
C LYS A 703 -0.63 -16.73 -0.52
N LEU A 704 -1.25 -17.67 -1.22
CA LEU A 704 -2.04 -18.76 -0.65
C LEU A 704 -1.71 -20.07 -1.35
N THR A 705 -1.64 -21.16 -0.58
CA THR A 705 -1.41 -22.50 -1.11
C THR A 705 -2.60 -22.99 -1.96
N PRO A 706 -2.36 -23.78 -3.02
CA PRO A 706 -3.45 -24.32 -3.85
C PRO A 706 -4.38 -25.28 -3.07
N PRO A 707 -5.61 -25.52 -3.55
CA PRO A 707 -6.57 -26.45 -2.92
C PRO A 707 -6.26 -27.94 -3.16
N TYR A 708 -5.09 -28.26 -3.69
CA TYR A 708 -4.69 -29.63 -4.02
C TYR A 708 -3.26 -29.88 -3.53
N TYR A 709 -2.93 -31.15 -3.33
CA TYR A 709 -1.61 -31.55 -2.85
C TYR A 709 -0.53 -31.21 -3.89
N THR A 710 0.42 -30.37 -3.48
CA THR A 710 1.65 -30.14 -4.22
C THR A 710 2.71 -31.10 -3.68
N LYS A 711 3.39 -31.84 -4.56
CA LYS A 711 4.63 -32.51 -4.14
C LYS A 711 5.62 -31.39 -3.79
N PRO A 712 6.31 -31.42 -2.64
CA PRO A 712 7.36 -30.45 -2.36
C PRO A 712 8.39 -30.50 -3.50
N VAL A 713 8.69 -29.34 -4.07
CA VAL A 713 9.81 -29.18 -5.01
C VAL A 713 11.07 -29.37 -4.18
N LEU A 714 11.55 -30.61 -4.08
CA LEU A 714 12.87 -30.89 -3.53
C LEU A 714 13.86 -30.35 -4.56
N SER A 715 14.49 -29.21 -4.27
CA SER A 715 15.61 -28.74 -5.06
C SER A 715 16.72 -29.79 -5.00
N PRO A 716 17.38 -30.17 -6.11
CA PRO A 716 18.49 -31.11 -6.09
C PRO A 716 19.74 -30.62 -5.34
N LYS A 717 19.71 -29.44 -4.69
CA LYS A 717 20.87 -28.82 -4.06
C LYS A 717 20.68 -28.66 -2.55
N LYS A 718 20.96 -29.74 -1.81
CA LYS A 718 21.80 -29.79 -0.59
C LYS A 718 21.61 -31.13 0.13
N LEU A 719 22.22 -32.16 -0.43
CA LEU A 719 22.79 -33.26 0.34
C LEU A 719 24.31 -33.20 0.09
N GLN A 720 24.96 -32.18 0.64
CA GLN A 720 26.37 -32.32 0.99
C GLN A 720 26.43 -32.57 2.49
N VAL A 721 26.59 -33.85 2.79
CA VAL A 721 27.06 -34.35 4.08
C VAL A 721 28.44 -33.71 4.33
N GLN A 722 28.55 -32.96 5.43
CA GLN A 722 29.74 -32.93 6.26
C GLN A 722 29.33 -33.13 7.70
#